data_AF-A0A5C7L5R7-F1
#
_entry.id   AF-A0A5C7L5R7-F1
#
_cell.length_a   1.000
_cell.length_b   1.000
_cell.length_c   1.000
_cell.angle_alpha   90.00
_cell.angle_beta   90.00
_cell.angle_gamma   90.00
#
_symmetry.space_group_name_H-M   'P 1'
#
loop_
_entity.id
_entity.type
_entity.pdbx_description
1 polymer ?
#
loop_
_entity_poly.entity_id
_entity_poly.type
_entity_poly.pdbx_seq_one_letter_code
_entity_poly.pdbx_strand_id
1 'polypeptide(L)'
;MTVRNLEALFRARRVTVLGAAQGAAQDCLMTHLARSVADGGLVREEAADDAATGSEAAVAVVLDAAAIDVDGIDRLAARGYRALLWASGTAPSQAVLSAARPYAMRVLGARSAGFFSARPALNLTAFPLAPPAGRIALIAQSQSIAAAAVDWAVERNIGLSWMAVTGAESDIDVGDLLDFAALDPGTRAVMVQVGRIRDARKFMSAARAASRLKPTMVLQTPTGEDTSALDPVKSAAFMRAGLVECGSLGGMFDGLAALERLQAPEHGHVAILANGAGICALAAHAVTAQGLAVAPLAPPVRTQLDALIPGVRCVGGGVDAGTATSEQLVAAAKLLMQTTGDGAVLFVHSPLAGQKQDAIAQALSQAGLDERLVTVWLGLHTALPARRSSALARHATFSAIGDAVRAIRFRVQYARTREMLMRTPPKAALARPPSETPDAARIQRLAARGGELAGAAALEFLRTRGMALGAAVRAMPDLQVTAFRHAEMGAVVGLQALFSGAGGRAAYGLPPLDPLLAARMAEDAGLTRVAADAPVLDLLVRAGQIIASEAALSSLNLPLAIAADGTPAPAGVARLQWHADVPSARRRLALAPYPDHFSHIYRTARGEDYIVRPVRPADEPALLHLLQSLDAEEVRLRFFTHIRHFSHDMAARMTQIDYDREMALVVARASRPDEVAGIGTIVADPDKVIAEYAILVHHDHIRQGLGRHLMECLLGAARAYGIQRVRGEVLSENAAMLNLVRNLGFSVRAVEDDPGCRVVEIALEPPPE
;
A
#
# COMPACT_ATOMS: atom_id res chain seq x y z
N MET A 1 -2.90 17.46 -6.50
CA MET A 1 -4.25 17.75 -7.02
C MET A 1 -5.23 16.84 -6.31
N THR A 2 -6.47 17.28 -6.20
CA THR A 2 -7.53 16.73 -5.32
C THR A 2 -8.09 15.43 -5.88
N VAL A 3 -8.81 14.60 -5.10
CA VAL A 3 -9.62 13.48 -5.63
C VAL A 3 -11.06 13.93 -5.95
N ARG A 4 -11.36 15.21 -5.69
CA ARG A 4 -12.68 15.81 -5.87
C ARG A 4 -13.15 15.68 -7.31
N ASN A 5 -14.44 15.39 -7.48
CA ASN A 5 -15.11 15.17 -8.75
C ASN A 5 -14.59 14.00 -9.60
N LEU A 6 -13.66 13.19 -9.11
CA LEU A 6 -13.23 12.00 -9.85
C LEU A 6 -14.39 11.01 -10.06
N GLU A 7 -15.32 10.96 -9.09
CA GLU A 7 -16.55 10.18 -9.23
C GLU A 7 -17.41 10.61 -10.42
N ALA A 8 -17.26 11.84 -10.91
CA ALA A 8 -17.99 12.32 -12.07
C ALA A 8 -17.59 11.58 -13.36
N LEU A 9 -16.43 10.91 -13.40
CA LEU A 9 -16.11 9.95 -14.47
C LEU A 9 -16.99 8.70 -14.33
N PHE A 10 -16.88 8.00 -13.21
CA PHE A 10 -17.46 6.66 -13.04
C PHE A 10 -18.96 6.63 -12.74
N ARG A 11 -19.54 7.77 -12.38
CA ARG A 11 -20.97 7.94 -12.06
C ARG A 11 -21.67 8.94 -12.98
N ALA A 12 -21.06 9.26 -14.13
CA ALA A 12 -21.66 10.15 -15.11
C ALA A 12 -23.05 9.65 -15.55
N ARG A 13 -24.01 10.55 -15.65
CA ARG A 13 -25.30 10.33 -16.31
C ARG A 13 -25.47 11.16 -17.56
N ARG A 14 -24.65 12.19 -17.74
CA ARG A 14 -24.66 13.08 -18.91
C ARG A 14 -23.30 13.06 -19.60
N VAL A 15 -23.31 13.07 -20.92
CA VAL A 15 -22.10 13.03 -21.73
C VAL A 15 -22.18 13.98 -22.91
N THR A 16 -21.09 14.68 -23.19
CA THR A 16 -20.93 15.46 -24.42
C THR A 16 -19.67 15.01 -25.12
N VAL A 17 -19.68 14.99 -26.45
CA VAL A 17 -18.54 14.60 -27.27
C VAL A 17 -18.05 15.81 -28.05
N LEU A 18 -16.74 16.06 -27.99
CA LEU A 18 -16.06 17.20 -28.61
C LEU A 18 -15.10 16.70 -29.70
N GLY A 19 -15.31 17.17 -30.92
CA GLY A 19 -14.57 16.75 -32.10
C GLY A 19 -15.14 15.50 -32.77
N ALA A 20 -14.59 15.16 -33.95
CA ALA A 20 -14.91 13.95 -34.69
C ALA A 20 -13.89 12.83 -34.38
N ALA A 21 -14.31 11.58 -34.52
CA ALA A 21 -13.40 10.44 -34.38
C ALA A 21 -12.34 10.44 -35.50
N GLN A 22 -11.08 10.24 -35.13
CA GLN A 22 -9.91 10.30 -36.00
C GLN A 22 -9.28 8.92 -36.25
N GLY A 23 -9.89 7.83 -35.77
CA GLY A 23 -9.42 6.47 -36.02
C GLY A 23 -10.18 5.38 -35.26
N ALA A 24 -9.85 4.12 -35.57
CA ALA A 24 -10.60 2.94 -35.14
C ALA A 24 -10.80 2.80 -33.61
N ALA A 25 -9.82 3.25 -32.81
CA ALA A 25 -9.94 3.24 -31.36
C ALA A 25 -11.04 4.19 -30.86
N GLN A 26 -11.12 5.39 -31.45
CA GLN A 26 -12.17 6.36 -31.13
C GLN A 26 -13.53 5.93 -31.71
N ASP A 27 -13.56 5.29 -32.87
CA ASP A 27 -14.80 4.70 -33.42
C ASP A 27 -15.36 3.60 -32.51
N CYS A 28 -14.47 2.77 -31.94
CA CYS A 28 -14.83 1.75 -30.97
C CYS A 28 -15.42 2.38 -29.70
N LEU A 29 -14.79 3.43 -29.17
CA LEU A 29 -15.30 4.21 -28.04
C LEU A 29 -16.70 4.78 -28.33
N MET A 30 -16.89 5.37 -29.50
CA MET A 30 -18.19 5.93 -29.91
C MET A 30 -19.27 4.86 -30.03
N THR A 31 -18.90 3.64 -30.44
CA THR A 31 -19.81 2.49 -30.48
C THR A 31 -20.27 2.09 -29.07
N HIS A 32 -19.35 2.02 -28.11
CA HIS A 32 -19.69 1.70 -26.72
C HIS A 32 -20.46 2.81 -26.01
N LEU A 33 -20.15 4.07 -26.33
CA LEU A 33 -20.93 5.23 -25.91
C LEU A 33 -22.38 5.11 -26.37
N ALA A 34 -22.60 4.84 -27.66
CA ALA A 34 -23.94 4.72 -28.23
C ALA A 34 -24.75 3.59 -27.56
N ARG A 35 -24.10 2.46 -27.25
CA ARG A 35 -24.72 1.38 -26.48
C ARG A 35 -25.08 1.80 -25.06
N SER A 36 -24.17 2.46 -24.36
CA SER A 36 -24.41 2.96 -22.99
C SER A 36 -25.58 3.96 -22.94
N VAL A 37 -25.77 4.75 -24.01
CA VAL A 37 -26.92 5.66 -24.16
C VAL A 37 -28.21 4.88 -24.45
N ALA A 38 -28.16 3.90 -25.35
CA ALA A 38 -29.30 3.06 -25.70
C ALA A 38 -29.83 2.24 -24.50
N ASP A 39 -28.93 1.78 -23.63
CA ASP A 39 -29.25 1.03 -22.41
C ASP A 39 -29.84 1.94 -21.31
N GLY A 40 -29.96 3.26 -21.54
CA GLY A 40 -30.57 4.22 -20.63
C GLY A 40 -29.68 4.64 -19.45
N GLY A 41 -28.41 4.21 -19.44
CA GLY A 41 -27.45 4.54 -18.38
C GLY A 41 -26.81 5.93 -18.53
N LEU A 42 -26.94 6.56 -19.70
CA LEU A 42 -26.25 7.80 -20.04
C LEU A 42 -27.06 8.62 -21.06
N VAL A 43 -27.14 9.94 -20.87
CA VAL A 43 -27.81 10.86 -21.80
C VAL A 43 -26.76 11.65 -22.56
N ARG A 44 -26.78 11.58 -23.89
CA ARG A 44 -25.91 12.37 -24.76
C ARG A 44 -26.49 13.76 -24.99
N GLU A 45 -25.74 14.79 -24.65
CA GLU A 45 -26.05 16.19 -24.91
C GLU A 45 -25.22 16.73 -26.09
N GLU A 46 -25.81 17.60 -26.90
CA GLU A 46 -25.06 18.36 -27.90
C GLU A 46 -24.22 19.45 -27.23
N ALA A 47 -23.03 19.70 -27.81
CA ALA A 47 -22.12 20.72 -27.31
C ALA A 47 -22.68 22.15 -27.46
N ALA A 48 -23.66 22.35 -28.36
CA ALA A 48 -24.24 23.65 -28.70
C ALA A 48 -25.52 24.02 -27.92
N ASP A 49 -26.09 23.10 -27.11
CA ASP A 49 -27.30 23.40 -26.33
C ASP A 49 -26.98 24.20 -25.06
N ASP A 50 -27.50 25.44 -24.98
CA ASP A 50 -27.31 26.37 -23.84
C ASP A 50 -28.19 26.03 -22.62
N ALA A 51 -29.07 25.02 -22.69
CA ALA A 51 -30.23 24.92 -21.79
C ALA A 51 -30.11 23.93 -20.60
N ALA A 52 -29.09 23.06 -20.53
CA ALA A 52 -29.09 21.95 -19.55
C ALA A 52 -28.12 22.13 -18.37
N THR A 53 -28.48 22.95 -17.39
CA THR A 53 -27.90 22.88 -16.03
C THR A 53 -28.56 21.76 -15.24
N GLY A 54 -27.99 20.55 -15.29
CA GLY A 54 -28.41 19.41 -14.49
C GLY A 54 -27.54 19.24 -13.23
N SER A 55 -28.16 18.85 -12.10
CA SER A 55 -27.45 18.50 -10.86
C SER A 55 -26.71 17.15 -10.94
N GLU A 56 -26.90 16.38 -12.01
CA GLU A 56 -26.30 15.06 -12.19
C GLU A 56 -24.87 15.13 -12.74
N ALA A 57 -24.04 14.15 -12.35
CA ALA A 57 -22.66 14.03 -12.79
C ALA A 57 -22.55 13.96 -14.32
N ALA A 58 -21.62 14.75 -14.87
CA ALA A 58 -21.42 14.89 -16.31
C ALA A 58 -19.95 14.77 -16.70
N VAL A 59 -19.70 14.11 -17.84
CA VAL A 59 -18.36 13.90 -18.42
C VAL A 59 -18.31 14.39 -19.86
N ALA A 60 -17.26 15.10 -20.27
CA ALA A 60 -17.04 15.42 -21.67
C ALA A 60 -15.95 14.53 -22.27
N VAL A 61 -16.19 13.98 -23.46
CA VAL A 61 -15.24 13.17 -24.22
C VAL A 61 -14.58 14.04 -25.28
N VAL A 62 -13.26 14.23 -25.16
CA VAL A 62 -12.46 15.02 -26.10
C VAL A 62 -11.80 14.06 -27.09
N LEU A 63 -12.33 14.00 -28.31
CA LEU A 63 -11.77 13.21 -29.43
C LEU A 63 -10.68 13.99 -30.16
N ASP A 64 -10.87 15.31 -30.29
CA ASP A 64 -9.91 16.24 -30.90
C ASP A 64 -9.49 17.31 -29.88
N ALA A 65 -8.19 17.44 -29.65
CA ALA A 65 -7.62 18.46 -28.77
C ALA A 65 -7.92 19.89 -29.24
N ALA A 66 -8.11 20.11 -30.55
CA ALA A 66 -8.44 21.41 -31.10
C ALA A 66 -9.91 21.82 -30.85
N ALA A 67 -10.77 20.88 -30.46
CA ALA A 67 -12.18 21.14 -30.21
C ALA A 67 -12.45 21.75 -28.81
N ILE A 68 -11.41 21.96 -28.00
CA ILE A 68 -11.53 22.51 -26.65
C ILE A 68 -10.41 23.51 -26.35
N ASP A 69 -10.80 24.71 -25.94
CA ASP A 69 -9.95 25.81 -25.52
C ASP A 69 -10.28 26.23 -24.07
N VAL A 70 -9.68 27.34 -23.62
CA VAL A 70 -9.92 27.88 -22.27
C VAL A 70 -11.39 28.24 -22.07
N ASP A 71 -11.99 28.94 -23.03
CA ASP A 71 -13.40 29.35 -22.95
C ASP A 71 -14.34 28.14 -22.98
N GLY A 72 -13.96 27.07 -23.71
CA GLY A 72 -14.66 25.80 -23.72
C GLY A 72 -14.67 25.12 -22.34
N ILE A 73 -13.57 25.19 -21.59
CA ILE A 73 -13.53 24.71 -20.21
C ILE A 73 -14.48 25.50 -19.33
N ASP A 74 -14.49 26.83 -19.43
CA ASP A 74 -15.40 27.69 -18.67
C ASP A 74 -16.88 27.38 -18.98
N ARG A 75 -17.22 27.21 -20.27
CA ARG A 75 -18.59 26.82 -20.68
C ARG A 75 -19.00 25.44 -20.14
N LEU A 76 -18.12 24.44 -20.23
CA LEU A 76 -18.38 23.11 -19.67
C LEU A 76 -18.55 23.19 -18.15
N ALA A 77 -17.71 23.94 -17.46
CA ALA A 77 -17.78 24.11 -16.02
C ALA A 77 -19.09 24.80 -15.60
N ALA A 78 -19.53 25.83 -16.33
CA ALA A 78 -20.82 26.50 -16.10
C ALA A 78 -22.02 25.54 -16.25
N ARG A 79 -21.94 24.57 -17.17
CA ARG A 79 -22.95 23.51 -17.38
C ARG A 79 -22.87 22.35 -16.36
N GLY A 80 -21.95 22.43 -15.39
CA GLY A 80 -21.80 21.44 -14.32
C GLY A 80 -20.87 20.27 -14.66
N TYR A 81 -20.15 20.30 -15.79
CA TYR A 81 -19.16 19.28 -16.10
C TYR A 81 -17.97 19.42 -15.14
N ARG A 82 -17.52 18.30 -14.59
CA ARG A 82 -16.37 18.24 -13.68
C ARG A 82 -15.36 17.17 -14.06
N ALA A 83 -15.59 16.46 -15.16
CA ALA A 83 -14.70 15.43 -15.67
C ALA A 83 -14.57 15.48 -17.19
N LEU A 84 -13.36 15.23 -17.68
CA LEU A 84 -13.00 15.14 -19.08
C LEU A 84 -12.31 13.79 -19.34
N LEU A 85 -12.80 13.04 -20.33
CA LEU A 85 -12.08 11.92 -20.92
C LEU A 85 -11.31 12.42 -22.15
N TRP A 86 -9.99 12.45 -22.05
CA TRP A 86 -9.10 12.90 -23.12
C TRP A 86 -8.65 11.72 -24.00
N ALA A 87 -9.48 11.38 -24.98
CA ALA A 87 -9.24 10.30 -25.94
C ALA A 87 -8.37 10.72 -27.13
N SER A 88 -8.06 12.02 -27.26
CA SER A 88 -7.12 12.50 -28.27
C SER A 88 -5.68 12.03 -28.00
N GLY A 89 -4.95 11.77 -29.09
CA GLY A 89 -3.52 11.44 -29.03
C GLY A 89 -2.63 12.64 -28.67
N THR A 90 -3.08 13.85 -28.99
CA THR A 90 -2.41 15.11 -28.65
C THR A 90 -2.68 15.46 -27.19
N ALA A 91 -1.65 15.78 -26.41
CA ALA A 91 -1.83 16.12 -24.99
C ALA A 91 -2.58 17.46 -24.80
N PRO A 92 -3.36 17.61 -23.70
CA PRO A 92 -3.97 18.89 -23.37
C PRO A 92 -2.90 19.95 -23.14
N SER A 93 -3.17 21.17 -23.62
CA SER A 93 -2.27 22.30 -23.39
C SER A 93 -2.25 22.69 -21.91
N GLN A 94 -1.15 23.30 -21.46
CA GLN A 94 -1.03 23.76 -20.08
C GLN A 94 -2.08 24.85 -19.73
N ALA A 95 -2.51 25.64 -20.72
CA ALA A 95 -3.57 26.62 -20.56
C ALA A 95 -4.92 25.96 -20.23
N VAL A 96 -5.30 24.92 -20.98
CA VAL A 96 -6.52 24.12 -20.74
C VAL A 96 -6.49 23.47 -19.35
N LEU A 97 -5.36 22.84 -18.98
CA LEU A 97 -5.20 22.25 -17.64
C LEU A 97 -5.28 23.29 -16.53
N SER A 98 -4.79 24.52 -16.76
CA SER A 98 -4.84 25.59 -15.78
C SER A 98 -6.25 26.17 -15.63
N ALA A 99 -7.00 26.29 -16.74
CA ALA A 99 -8.40 26.71 -16.75
C ALA A 99 -9.33 25.70 -16.03
N ALA A 100 -9.00 24.41 -16.05
CA ALA A 100 -9.76 23.36 -15.37
C ALA A 100 -9.65 23.41 -13.83
N ARG A 101 -8.54 23.96 -13.29
CA ARG A 101 -8.21 23.91 -11.85
C ARG A 101 -9.21 24.63 -10.94
N PRO A 102 -9.65 25.88 -11.23
CA PRO A 102 -10.59 26.60 -10.36
C PRO A 102 -11.91 25.86 -10.14
N TYR A 103 -12.34 25.07 -11.13
CA TYR A 103 -13.57 24.29 -11.07
C TYR A 103 -13.37 22.87 -10.51
N ALA A 104 -12.13 22.52 -10.14
CA ALA A 104 -11.73 21.15 -9.82
C ALA A 104 -12.18 20.14 -10.89
N MET A 105 -12.10 20.55 -12.17
CA MET A 105 -12.43 19.70 -13.30
C MET A 105 -11.26 18.75 -13.58
N ARG A 106 -11.55 17.45 -13.67
CA ARG A 106 -10.53 16.38 -13.72
C ARG A 106 -10.36 15.81 -15.13
N VAL A 107 -9.12 15.56 -15.56
CA VAL A 107 -8.81 15.08 -16.92
C VAL A 107 -8.15 13.70 -16.90
N LEU A 108 -8.83 12.71 -17.48
CA LEU A 108 -8.29 11.35 -17.68
C LEU A 108 -7.61 11.27 -19.06
N GLY A 109 -6.31 10.99 -19.09
CA GLY A 109 -5.49 10.98 -20.30
C GLY A 109 -4.35 12.01 -20.21
N ALA A 110 -3.70 12.43 -21.30
CA ALA A 110 -3.97 12.07 -22.71
C ALA A 110 -3.60 10.62 -23.07
N ARG A 111 -3.92 10.22 -24.31
CA ARG A 111 -3.73 8.84 -24.80
C ARG A 111 -4.37 7.83 -23.84
N SER A 112 -5.57 8.13 -23.35
CA SER A 112 -6.36 7.18 -22.58
C SER A 112 -7.10 6.23 -23.53
N ALA A 113 -7.22 4.95 -23.15
CA ALA A 113 -8.16 4.03 -23.78
C ALA A 113 -9.56 4.12 -23.15
N GLY A 114 -9.80 5.11 -22.30
CA GLY A 114 -11.08 5.35 -21.66
C GLY A 114 -11.25 4.69 -20.30
N PHE A 115 -12.50 4.59 -19.88
CA PHE A 115 -12.90 3.99 -18.61
C PHE A 115 -14.22 3.24 -18.76
N PHE A 116 -14.45 2.32 -17.84
CA PHE A 116 -15.69 1.56 -17.69
C PHE A 116 -16.13 1.59 -16.23
N SER A 117 -17.44 1.59 -16.01
CA SER A 117 -18.07 1.47 -14.70
C SER A 117 -19.19 0.44 -14.82
N ALA A 118 -19.28 -0.48 -13.85
CA ALA A 118 -20.37 -1.45 -13.81
C ALA A 118 -21.66 -0.85 -13.22
N ARG A 119 -21.54 0.22 -12.40
CA ARG A 119 -22.66 0.84 -11.69
C ARG A 119 -22.46 2.37 -11.58
N PRO A 120 -23.14 3.17 -12.43
CA PRO A 120 -24.01 2.77 -13.55
C PRO A 120 -23.24 2.00 -14.63
N ALA A 121 -23.95 1.20 -15.43
CA ALA A 121 -23.36 0.46 -16.55
C ALA A 121 -22.92 1.45 -17.64
N LEU A 122 -21.65 1.84 -17.62
CA LEU A 122 -21.08 2.86 -18.48
C LEU A 122 -19.83 2.31 -19.15
N ASN A 123 -19.80 2.29 -20.47
CA ASN A 123 -18.62 1.88 -21.21
C ASN A 123 -18.18 2.99 -22.16
N LEU A 124 -17.12 3.71 -21.78
CA LEU A 124 -16.44 4.71 -22.60
C LEU A 124 -15.01 4.26 -22.90
N THR A 125 -14.82 2.97 -23.20
CA THR A 125 -13.51 2.41 -23.54
C THR A 125 -13.31 2.24 -25.03
N ALA A 126 -12.05 2.27 -25.48
CA ALA A 126 -11.64 2.02 -26.85
C ALA A 126 -11.27 0.54 -27.11
N PHE A 127 -11.85 -0.41 -26.35
CA PHE A 127 -11.54 -1.83 -26.45
C PHE A 127 -12.57 -2.59 -27.29
N PRO A 128 -12.17 -3.59 -28.10
CA PRO A 128 -13.12 -4.40 -28.86
C PRO A 128 -14.12 -5.15 -27.99
N LEU A 129 -13.69 -5.59 -26.80
CA LEU A 129 -14.49 -6.33 -25.84
C LEU A 129 -14.98 -5.39 -24.72
N ALA A 130 -16.25 -5.55 -24.34
CA ALA A 130 -16.80 -4.89 -23.16
C ALA A 130 -16.34 -5.63 -21.89
N PRO A 131 -15.82 -4.94 -20.87
CA PRO A 131 -15.43 -5.58 -19.63
C PRO A 131 -16.65 -6.22 -18.91
N PRO A 132 -16.51 -7.44 -18.35
CA PRO A 132 -17.57 -8.06 -17.57
C PRO A 132 -17.77 -7.30 -16.26
N ALA A 133 -19.01 -7.15 -15.80
CA ALA A 133 -19.33 -6.47 -14.54
C ALA A 133 -18.99 -7.34 -13.31
N GLY A 134 -18.42 -6.74 -12.27
CA GLY A 134 -18.11 -7.42 -11.01
C GLY A 134 -17.63 -6.48 -9.91
N ARG A 135 -16.50 -6.81 -9.27
CA ARG A 135 -16.06 -6.20 -8.00
C ARG A 135 -14.58 -5.84 -7.93
N ILE A 136 -13.85 -5.97 -9.04
CA ILE A 136 -12.43 -5.68 -9.12
C ILE A 136 -12.20 -4.35 -9.83
N ALA A 137 -11.46 -3.43 -9.21
CA ALA A 137 -11.01 -2.23 -9.90
C ALA A 137 -9.74 -2.53 -10.70
N LEU A 138 -9.70 -2.14 -11.97
CA LEU A 138 -8.51 -2.25 -12.81
C LEU A 138 -7.98 -0.85 -13.18
N ILE A 139 -6.77 -0.55 -12.73
CA ILE A 139 -6.05 0.70 -13.02
C ILE A 139 -4.87 0.36 -13.92
N ALA A 140 -4.75 0.99 -15.08
CA ALA A 140 -3.65 0.73 -16.00
C ALA A 140 -3.11 2.02 -16.63
N GLN A 141 -1.79 2.10 -16.81
CA GLN A 141 -1.17 3.16 -17.63
C GLN A 141 -1.12 2.77 -19.11
N SER A 142 -0.89 1.48 -19.39
CA SER A 142 -0.73 0.95 -20.74
C SER A 142 -2.06 0.46 -21.33
N GLN A 143 -2.42 0.99 -22.50
CA GLN A 143 -3.63 0.58 -23.23
C GLN A 143 -3.59 -0.89 -23.68
N SER A 144 -2.43 -1.37 -24.15
CA SER A 144 -2.31 -2.73 -24.67
C SER A 144 -2.40 -3.77 -23.56
N ILE A 145 -1.83 -3.48 -22.39
CA ILE A 145 -1.95 -4.36 -21.22
C ILE A 145 -3.38 -4.33 -20.69
N ALA A 146 -4.03 -3.17 -20.65
CA ALA A 146 -5.44 -3.07 -20.27
C ALA A 146 -6.36 -3.85 -21.22
N ALA A 147 -6.13 -3.77 -22.54
CA ALA A 147 -6.89 -4.54 -23.52
C ALA A 147 -6.74 -6.06 -23.29
N ALA A 148 -5.51 -6.54 -23.08
CA ALA A 148 -5.25 -7.95 -22.76
C ALA A 148 -5.90 -8.36 -21.41
N ALA A 149 -5.90 -7.47 -20.43
CA ALA A 149 -6.54 -7.72 -19.13
C ALA A 149 -8.06 -7.87 -19.26
N VAL A 150 -8.70 -7.05 -20.09
CA VAL A 150 -10.14 -7.15 -20.38
C VAL A 150 -10.46 -8.45 -21.09
N ASP A 151 -9.66 -8.85 -22.08
CA ASP A 151 -9.84 -10.11 -22.80
C ASP A 151 -9.77 -11.32 -21.84
N TRP A 152 -8.74 -11.36 -21.00
CA TRP A 152 -8.59 -12.40 -19.96
C TRP A 152 -9.72 -12.40 -18.95
N ALA A 153 -10.21 -11.21 -18.57
CA ALA A 153 -11.34 -11.07 -17.65
C ALA A 153 -12.63 -11.66 -18.23
N VAL A 154 -12.88 -11.48 -19.54
CA VAL A 154 -14.02 -12.08 -20.25
C VAL A 154 -13.90 -13.61 -20.23
N GLU A 155 -12.78 -14.17 -20.70
CA GLU A 155 -12.60 -15.62 -20.81
C GLU A 155 -12.66 -16.33 -19.43
N ARG A 156 -12.11 -15.69 -18.40
CA ARG A 156 -12.09 -16.24 -17.03
C ARG A 156 -13.32 -15.88 -16.19
N ASN A 157 -14.29 -15.15 -16.75
CA ASN A 157 -15.46 -14.63 -16.03
C ASN A 157 -15.11 -13.82 -14.76
N ILE A 158 -14.09 -12.98 -14.84
CA ILE A 158 -13.61 -12.14 -13.74
C ILE A 158 -14.16 -10.73 -13.92
N GLY A 159 -15.21 -10.39 -13.17
CA GLY A 159 -15.90 -9.10 -13.33
C GLY A 159 -15.21 -7.90 -12.67
N LEU A 160 -15.18 -6.77 -13.40
CA LEU A 160 -14.65 -5.49 -12.96
C LEU A 160 -15.75 -4.60 -12.35
N SER A 161 -15.48 -3.95 -11.22
CA SER A 161 -16.37 -2.89 -10.67
C SER A 161 -16.28 -1.63 -11.52
N TRP A 162 -15.05 -1.25 -11.85
CA TRP A 162 -14.73 -0.21 -12.81
C TRP A 162 -13.31 -0.41 -13.32
N MET A 163 -12.96 0.24 -14.42
CA MET A 163 -11.58 0.34 -14.88
C MET A 163 -11.30 1.70 -15.48
N ALA A 164 -10.05 2.14 -15.43
CA ALA A 164 -9.61 3.34 -16.11
C ALA A 164 -8.17 3.20 -16.61
N VAL A 165 -7.94 3.73 -17.82
CA VAL A 165 -6.60 3.81 -18.40
C VAL A 165 -6.09 5.23 -18.33
N THR A 166 -5.06 5.49 -17.52
CA THR A 166 -4.57 6.86 -17.29
C THR A 166 -3.74 7.41 -18.45
N GLY A 167 -3.10 6.53 -19.23
CA GLY A 167 -2.28 6.92 -20.38
C GLY A 167 -1.09 7.77 -19.95
N ALA A 168 -0.98 8.98 -20.47
CA ALA A 168 0.12 9.92 -20.19
C ALA A 168 -0.04 10.70 -18.86
N GLU A 169 -1.16 10.55 -18.17
CA GLU A 169 -1.43 11.13 -16.84
C GLU A 169 -1.27 12.66 -16.78
N SER A 170 -1.86 13.39 -17.73
CA SER A 170 -1.82 14.85 -17.79
C SER A 170 -2.42 15.54 -16.56
N ASP A 171 -3.40 14.92 -15.91
CA ASP A 171 -3.94 15.31 -14.60
C ASP A 171 -4.17 14.09 -13.69
N ILE A 172 -5.15 13.24 -14.03
CA ILE A 172 -5.46 12.05 -13.24
C ILE A 172 -4.31 11.03 -13.38
N ASP A 173 -3.75 10.64 -12.24
CA ASP A 173 -2.71 9.62 -12.16
C ASP A 173 -3.20 8.35 -11.44
N VAL A 174 -2.37 7.31 -11.41
CA VAL A 174 -2.64 6.07 -10.68
C VAL A 174 -2.97 6.31 -9.20
N GLY A 175 -2.36 7.32 -8.56
CA GLY A 175 -2.59 7.65 -7.16
C GLY A 175 -4.03 8.12 -6.90
N ASP A 176 -4.59 8.96 -7.77
CA ASP A 176 -5.99 9.39 -7.66
C ASP A 176 -6.96 8.22 -7.78
N LEU A 177 -6.70 7.31 -8.72
CA LEU A 177 -7.54 6.14 -8.95
C LEU A 177 -7.44 5.14 -7.79
N LEU A 178 -6.27 5.01 -7.15
CA LEU A 178 -6.09 4.21 -5.94
C LEU A 178 -6.90 4.77 -4.76
N ASP A 179 -6.92 6.09 -4.58
CA ASP A 179 -7.76 6.73 -3.55
C ASP A 179 -9.24 6.47 -3.79
N PHE A 180 -9.70 6.62 -5.03
CA PHE A 180 -11.07 6.30 -5.39
C PHE A 180 -11.37 4.81 -5.16
N ALA A 181 -10.44 3.93 -5.50
CA ALA A 181 -10.55 2.50 -5.23
C ALA A 181 -10.66 2.21 -3.73
N ALA A 182 -9.97 2.95 -2.87
CA ALA A 182 -10.06 2.79 -1.42
C ALA A 182 -11.46 3.16 -0.91
N LEU A 183 -12.00 4.28 -1.37
CA LEU A 183 -13.30 4.83 -0.93
C LEU A 183 -14.52 4.12 -1.55
N ASP A 184 -14.41 3.52 -2.74
CA ASP A 184 -15.56 2.93 -3.44
C ASP A 184 -16.05 1.63 -2.80
N PRO A 185 -17.26 1.57 -2.21
CA PRO A 185 -17.78 0.35 -1.58
C PRO A 185 -18.09 -0.77 -2.59
N GLY A 186 -18.23 -0.44 -3.89
CA GLY A 186 -18.46 -1.42 -4.95
C GLY A 186 -17.24 -2.30 -5.26
N THR A 187 -16.05 -1.82 -4.91
CA THR A 187 -14.76 -2.46 -5.19
C THR A 187 -14.29 -3.27 -3.98
N ARG A 188 -14.00 -4.57 -4.20
CA ARG A 188 -13.46 -5.49 -3.18
C ARG A 188 -11.95 -5.74 -3.30
N ALA A 189 -11.40 -5.54 -4.48
CA ALA A 189 -10.00 -5.76 -4.78
C ALA A 189 -9.53 -4.82 -5.88
N VAL A 190 -8.24 -4.53 -5.90
CA VAL A 190 -7.64 -3.58 -6.83
C VAL A 190 -6.48 -4.23 -7.58
N MET A 191 -6.46 -4.04 -8.89
CA MET A 191 -5.38 -4.42 -9.79
C MET A 191 -4.77 -3.16 -10.38
N VAL A 192 -3.46 -3.01 -10.26
CA VAL A 192 -2.73 -1.84 -10.78
C VAL A 192 -1.64 -2.29 -11.73
N GLN A 193 -1.62 -1.76 -12.94
CA GLN A 193 -0.44 -1.79 -13.80
C GLN A 193 0.19 -0.40 -13.79
N VAL A 194 1.47 -0.34 -13.38
CA VAL A 194 2.21 0.92 -13.29
C VAL A 194 3.61 0.75 -13.87
N GLY A 195 4.02 1.73 -14.69
CA GLY A 195 5.37 1.88 -15.17
C GLY A 195 6.08 3.05 -14.49
N ARG A 196 5.49 4.25 -14.58
CA ARG A 196 6.07 5.49 -14.04
C ARG A 196 5.21 6.05 -12.92
N ILE A 197 5.85 6.56 -11.87
CA ILE A 197 5.22 7.25 -10.74
C ILE A 197 5.62 8.72 -10.79
N ARG A 198 4.63 9.62 -10.97
CA ARG A 198 4.88 11.07 -11.08
C ARG A 198 5.14 11.74 -9.72
N ASP A 199 4.39 11.33 -8.71
CA ASP A 199 4.51 11.81 -7.34
C ASP A 199 4.52 10.60 -6.39
N ALA A 200 5.71 10.24 -5.92
CA ALA A 200 5.86 9.09 -5.04
C ALA A 200 5.14 9.26 -3.71
N ARG A 201 5.06 10.47 -3.14
CA ARG A 201 4.37 10.65 -1.85
C ARG A 201 2.88 10.43 -2.00
N LYS A 202 2.29 11.04 -3.04
CA LYS A 202 0.87 10.84 -3.37
C LYS A 202 0.57 9.36 -3.64
N PHE A 203 1.39 8.71 -4.48
CA PHE A 203 1.24 7.30 -4.81
C PHE A 203 1.33 6.40 -3.56
N MET A 204 2.37 6.56 -2.74
CA MET A 204 2.56 5.75 -1.53
C MET A 204 1.42 5.94 -0.54
N SER A 205 0.95 7.17 -0.37
CA SER A 205 -0.19 7.51 0.47
C SER A 205 -1.47 6.80 -0.01
N ALA A 206 -1.81 6.93 -1.30
CA ALA A 206 -2.99 6.29 -1.89
C ALA A 206 -2.91 4.76 -1.90
N ALA A 207 -1.74 4.21 -2.25
CA ALA A 207 -1.50 2.76 -2.27
C ALA A 207 -1.62 2.15 -0.88
N ARG A 208 -1.14 2.83 0.17
CA ARG A 208 -1.31 2.39 1.56
C ARG A 208 -2.77 2.45 1.98
N ALA A 209 -3.49 3.52 1.65
CA ALA A 209 -4.92 3.65 1.94
C ALA A 209 -5.73 2.51 1.29
N ALA A 210 -5.49 2.22 0.02
CA ALA A 210 -6.14 1.11 -0.69
C ALA A 210 -5.77 -0.26 -0.08
N SER A 211 -4.47 -0.53 0.10
CA SER A 211 -3.95 -1.82 0.60
C SER A 211 -4.36 -2.14 2.03
N ARG A 212 -4.65 -1.12 2.85
CA ARG A 212 -5.18 -1.31 4.22
C ARG A 212 -6.60 -1.87 4.22
N LEU A 213 -7.41 -1.47 3.25
CA LEU A 213 -8.83 -1.81 3.18
C LEU A 213 -9.08 -3.01 2.26
N LYS A 214 -8.28 -3.15 1.19
CA LYS A 214 -8.56 -4.03 0.07
C LYS A 214 -7.28 -4.69 -0.43
N PRO A 215 -7.32 -5.98 -0.78
CA PRO A 215 -6.22 -6.62 -1.48
C PRO A 215 -5.87 -5.87 -2.76
N THR A 216 -4.61 -5.44 -2.88
CA THR A 216 -4.14 -4.66 -4.03
C THR A 216 -2.94 -5.34 -4.68
N MET A 217 -3.13 -5.78 -5.93
CA MET A 217 -2.09 -6.39 -6.76
C MET A 217 -1.45 -5.34 -7.65
N VAL A 218 -0.14 -5.42 -7.86
CA VAL A 218 0.60 -4.52 -8.77
C VAL A 218 1.40 -5.29 -9.81
N LEU A 219 1.33 -4.87 -11.06
CA LEU A 219 2.20 -5.32 -12.15
C LEU A 219 3.10 -4.16 -12.55
N GLN A 220 4.38 -4.28 -12.24
CA GLN A 220 5.38 -3.32 -12.67
C GLN A 220 5.73 -3.58 -14.13
N THR A 221 5.79 -2.51 -14.92
CA THR A 221 6.36 -2.54 -16.27
C THR A 221 7.64 -1.72 -16.30
N PRO A 222 8.71 -2.20 -16.93
CA PRO A 222 9.95 -1.43 -17.05
C PRO A 222 9.68 -0.14 -17.82
N THR A 223 10.33 0.94 -17.39
CA THR A 223 10.26 2.26 -18.03
C THR A 223 11.65 2.81 -18.19
N GLY A 224 12.06 3.17 -19.41
CA GLY A 224 13.39 3.72 -19.69
C GLY A 224 14.07 3.03 -20.86
N GLU A 225 15.34 3.37 -21.11
CA GLU A 225 16.17 2.75 -22.15
C GLU A 225 16.57 1.33 -21.78
N ASP A 226 16.82 1.06 -20.49
CA ASP A 226 17.06 -0.28 -19.98
C ASP A 226 15.73 -0.98 -19.66
N THR A 227 15.25 -1.74 -20.65
CA THR A 227 14.04 -2.56 -20.55
C THR A 227 14.34 -3.97 -20.03
N SER A 228 15.60 -4.27 -19.69
CA SER A 228 16.03 -5.63 -19.36
C SER A 228 15.64 -6.09 -17.95
N ALA A 229 15.36 -5.16 -17.03
CA ALA A 229 15.03 -5.49 -15.65
C ALA A 229 13.95 -4.57 -15.05
N LEU A 230 13.21 -5.11 -14.08
CA LEU A 230 12.34 -4.33 -13.20
C LEU A 230 13.21 -3.51 -12.23
N ASP A 231 12.78 -2.28 -11.95
CA ASP A 231 13.35 -1.39 -10.95
C ASP A 231 13.10 -1.95 -9.51
N PRO A 232 14.14 -2.41 -8.80
CA PRO A 232 14.00 -2.99 -7.46
C PRO A 232 13.65 -1.97 -6.37
N VAL A 233 13.89 -0.66 -6.60
CA VAL A 233 13.48 0.40 -5.67
C VAL A 233 11.96 0.51 -5.66
N LYS A 234 11.32 0.42 -6.84
CA LYS A 234 9.85 0.37 -6.96
C LYS A 234 9.29 -0.90 -6.33
N SER A 235 9.90 -2.07 -6.54
CA SER A 235 9.48 -3.30 -5.84
C SER A 235 9.51 -3.15 -4.31
N ALA A 236 10.57 -2.55 -3.75
CA ALA A 236 10.66 -2.25 -2.32
C ALA A 236 9.58 -1.23 -1.87
N ALA A 237 9.28 -0.24 -2.72
CA ALA A 237 8.21 0.72 -2.47
C ALA A 237 6.83 0.07 -2.42
N PHE A 238 6.52 -0.80 -3.38
CA PHE A 238 5.26 -1.54 -3.45
C PHE A 238 5.06 -2.41 -2.24
N MET A 239 6.10 -3.15 -1.86
CA MET A 239 6.12 -3.96 -0.66
C MET A 239 5.83 -3.12 0.60
N ARG A 240 6.47 -1.95 0.72
CA ARG A 240 6.24 -0.99 1.80
C ARG A 240 4.87 -0.32 1.77
N ALA A 241 4.23 -0.24 0.61
CA ALA A 241 2.90 0.30 0.42
C ALA A 241 1.78 -0.73 0.64
N GLY A 242 2.10 -2.00 0.91
CA GLY A 242 1.11 -3.06 1.06
C GLY A 242 0.76 -3.83 -0.21
N LEU A 243 1.30 -3.39 -1.36
CA LEU A 243 0.98 -3.93 -2.68
C LEU A 243 1.65 -5.30 -2.88
N VAL A 244 0.93 -6.22 -3.54
CA VAL A 244 1.46 -7.55 -3.90
C VAL A 244 1.92 -7.54 -5.36
N GLU A 245 3.24 -7.60 -5.56
CA GLU A 245 3.84 -7.53 -6.89
C GLU A 245 3.68 -8.83 -7.68
N CYS A 246 3.27 -8.69 -8.94
CA CYS A 246 3.07 -9.77 -9.89
C CYS A 246 4.08 -9.68 -11.03
N GLY A 247 4.60 -10.83 -11.47
CA GLY A 247 5.51 -10.90 -12.62
C GLY A 247 4.81 -10.97 -13.98
N SER A 248 3.48 -11.10 -14.01
CA SER A 248 2.71 -11.15 -15.26
C SER A 248 1.26 -10.75 -15.03
N LEU A 249 0.57 -10.40 -16.11
CA LEU A 249 -0.86 -10.09 -16.10
C LEU A 249 -1.68 -11.27 -15.55
N GLY A 250 -1.38 -12.49 -15.98
CA GLY A 250 -2.01 -13.68 -15.43
C GLY A 250 -1.78 -13.88 -13.95
N GLY A 251 -0.57 -13.55 -13.49
CA GLY A 251 -0.23 -13.55 -12.07
C GLY A 251 -1.12 -12.65 -11.22
N MET A 252 -1.65 -11.54 -11.77
CA MET A 252 -2.56 -10.65 -11.02
C MET A 252 -3.89 -11.34 -10.70
N PHE A 253 -4.48 -12.00 -11.70
CA PHE A 253 -5.72 -12.77 -11.54
C PHE A 253 -5.51 -13.99 -10.63
N ASP A 254 -4.43 -14.73 -10.86
CA ASP A 254 -4.08 -15.91 -10.05
C ASP A 254 -3.80 -15.51 -8.59
N GLY A 255 -3.13 -14.37 -8.39
CA GLY A 255 -2.83 -13.83 -7.07
C GLY A 255 -4.08 -13.45 -6.31
N LEU A 256 -5.03 -12.76 -6.93
CA LEU A 256 -6.31 -12.44 -6.29
C LEU A 256 -7.13 -13.68 -5.92
N ALA A 257 -7.20 -14.64 -6.83
CA ALA A 257 -7.78 -15.95 -6.55
C ALA A 257 -7.08 -16.67 -5.38
N ALA A 258 -5.76 -16.54 -5.27
CA ALA A 258 -4.99 -17.10 -4.15
C ALA A 258 -5.33 -16.39 -2.83
N LEU A 259 -5.46 -15.06 -2.82
CA LEU A 259 -5.76 -14.29 -1.60
C LEU A 259 -7.12 -14.64 -0.99
N GLU A 260 -8.09 -15.09 -1.79
CA GLU A 260 -9.42 -15.52 -1.33
C GLU A 260 -9.47 -16.98 -0.84
N ARG A 261 -8.59 -17.85 -1.35
CA ARG A 261 -8.71 -19.32 -1.17
C ARG A 261 -7.66 -19.95 -0.28
N LEU A 262 -6.56 -19.25 0.00
CA LEU A 262 -5.42 -19.80 0.73
C LEU A 262 -5.22 -19.10 2.07
N GLN A 263 -4.77 -19.84 3.07
CA GLN A 263 -4.15 -19.24 4.26
C GLN A 263 -2.65 -19.03 4.02
N ALA A 264 -2.12 -17.94 4.58
CA ALA A 264 -0.72 -17.59 4.41
C ALA A 264 0.15 -18.37 5.40
N PRO A 265 1.20 -19.07 4.95
CA PRO A 265 2.23 -19.53 5.87
C PRO A 265 3.08 -18.31 6.29
N GLU A 266 3.25 -18.05 7.58
CA GLU A 266 3.93 -16.83 8.07
C GLU A 266 5.40 -16.82 7.64
N HIS A 267 6.02 -18.01 7.60
CA HIS A 267 7.44 -18.18 7.32
C HIS A 267 7.76 -18.67 5.90
N GLY A 268 6.74 -18.80 5.03
CA GLY A 268 6.93 -19.29 3.66
C GLY A 268 7.48 -20.72 3.56
N HIS A 269 7.27 -21.53 4.61
CA HIS A 269 7.62 -22.95 4.62
C HIS A 269 6.57 -23.78 3.88
N VAL A 270 7.03 -24.65 3.00
CA VAL A 270 6.18 -25.55 2.21
C VAL A 270 6.62 -27.00 2.42
N ALA A 271 5.78 -27.81 3.03
CA ALA A 271 5.96 -29.25 3.07
C ALA A 271 5.43 -29.87 1.76
N ILE A 272 6.17 -30.82 1.19
CA ILE A 272 5.82 -31.43 -0.09
C ILE A 272 5.45 -32.89 0.14
N LEU A 273 4.29 -33.30 -0.35
CA LEU A 273 3.85 -34.70 -0.41
C LEU A 273 3.53 -35.03 -1.86
N ALA A 274 4.26 -35.96 -2.46
CA ALA A 274 4.03 -36.35 -3.85
C ALA A 274 4.14 -37.87 -4.05
N ASN A 275 3.67 -38.35 -5.20
CA ASN A 275 3.71 -39.77 -5.57
C ASN A 275 4.88 -40.14 -6.52
N GLY A 276 6.00 -39.40 -6.43
CA GLY A 276 7.23 -39.75 -7.14
C GLY A 276 8.42 -38.84 -6.84
N ALA A 277 9.61 -39.42 -6.74
CA ALA A 277 10.86 -38.71 -6.46
C ALA A 277 11.16 -37.53 -7.41
N GLY A 278 10.93 -37.69 -8.72
CA GLY A 278 11.12 -36.61 -9.69
C GLY A 278 10.16 -35.43 -9.48
N ILE A 279 8.92 -35.72 -9.03
CA ILE A 279 7.92 -34.71 -8.72
C ILE A 279 8.31 -33.96 -7.43
N CYS A 280 8.81 -34.68 -6.41
CA CYS A 280 9.37 -34.06 -5.21
C CYS A 280 10.51 -33.09 -5.56
N ALA A 281 11.45 -33.51 -6.42
CA ALA A 281 12.55 -32.65 -6.85
C ALA A 281 12.07 -31.41 -7.63
N LEU A 282 11.11 -31.57 -8.54
CA LEU A 282 10.50 -30.45 -9.28
C LEU A 282 9.76 -29.48 -8.35
N ALA A 283 9.00 -30.01 -7.39
CA ALA A 283 8.30 -29.21 -6.39
C ALA A 283 9.28 -28.45 -5.50
N ALA A 284 10.33 -29.11 -5.00
CA ALA A 284 11.36 -28.47 -4.19
C ALA A 284 12.08 -27.36 -4.97
N HIS A 285 12.43 -27.61 -6.24
CA HIS A 285 13.02 -26.60 -7.10
C HIS A 285 12.07 -25.41 -7.32
N ALA A 286 10.80 -25.65 -7.61
CA ALA A 286 9.81 -24.60 -7.81
C ALA A 286 9.62 -23.75 -6.54
N VAL A 287 9.57 -24.36 -5.35
CA VAL A 287 9.51 -23.67 -4.05
C VAL A 287 10.69 -22.73 -3.88
N THR A 288 11.91 -23.23 -4.03
CA THR A 288 13.13 -22.42 -3.88
C THR A 288 13.24 -21.32 -4.94
N ALA A 289 12.87 -21.59 -6.19
CA ALA A 289 12.89 -20.61 -7.27
C ALA A 289 11.93 -19.42 -7.03
N GLN A 290 10.88 -19.61 -6.23
CA GLN A 290 9.96 -18.55 -5.82
C GLN A 290 10.38 -17.84 -4.53
N GLY A 291 11.58 -18.12 -3.99
CA GLY A 291 12.07 -17.56 -2.74
C GLY A 291 11.37 -18.11 -1.49
N LEU A 292 10.68 -19.24 -1.61
CA LEU A 292 10.08 -19.97 -0.49
C LEU A 292 11.04 -21.06 0.00
N ALA A 293 10.79 -21.59 1.20
CA ALA A 293 11.64 -22.62 1.80
C ALA A 293 10.90 -23.96 1.87
N VAL A 294 11.56 -25.04 1.43
CA VAL A 294 11.04 -26.39 1.67
C VAL A 294 11.13 -26.68 3.17
N ALA A 295 10.03 -27.12 3.77
CA ALA A 295 9.96 -27.40 5.20
C ALA A 295 10.93 -28.54 5.58
N PRO A 296 11.81 -28.36 6.58
CA PRO A 296 12.72 -29.41 6.99
C PRO A 296 11.95 -30.53 7.70
N LEU A 297 12.13 -31.77 7.23
CA LEU A 297 11.57 -32.95 7.87
C LEU A 297 12.48 -33.44 9.01
N ALA A 298 12.07 -33.17 10.24
CA ALA A 298 12.77 -33.63 11.44
C ALA A 298 12.81 -35.17 11.53
N PRO A 299 13.85 -35.78 12.13
CA PRO A 299 13.99 -37.23 12.20
C PRO A 299 12.76 -37.98 12.77
N PRO A 300 12.08 -37.52 13.84
CA PRO A 300 10.90 -38.20 14.36
C PRO A 300 9.73 -38.27 13.36
N VAL A 301 9.55 -37.21 12.56
CA VAL A 301 8.50 -37.14 11.54
C VAL A 301 8.77 -38.14 10.43
N ARG A 302 10.05 -38.32 10.05
CA ARG A 302 10.44 -39.32 9.04
C ARG A 302 10.12 -40.74 9.50
N THR A 303 10.38 -41.06 10.77
CA THR A 303 10.05 -42.37 11.33
C THR A 303 8.54 -42.62 11.36
N GLN A 304 7.74 -41.60 11.69
CA GLN A 304 6.27 -41.71 11.65
C GLN A 304 5.75 -41.87 10.22
N LEU A 305 6.34 -41.17 9.24
CA LEU A 305 5.98 -41.33 7.83
C LEU A 305 6.30 -42.72 7.30
N ASP A 306 7.44 -43.30 7.66
CA ASP A 306 7.82 -44.67 7.26
C ASP A 306 6.89 -45.73 7.87
N ALA A 307 6.40 -45.50 9.09
CA ALA A 307 5.39 -46.34 9.71
C ALA A 307 4.01 -46.25 9.01
N LEU A 308 3.64 -45.07 8.49
CA LEU A 308 2.39 -44.86 7.76
C LEU A 308 2.44 -45.39 6.33
N ILE A 309 3.58 -45.19 5.65
CA ILE A 309 3.83 -45.58 4.26
C ILE A 309 5.15 -46.36 4.23
N PRO A 310 5.10 -47.71 4.33
CA PRO A 310 6.30 -48.53 4.27
C PRO A 310 7.07 -48.29 2.97
N GLY A 311 8.35 -47.90 3.08
CA GLY A 311 9.20 -47.63 1.91
C GLY A 311 9.09 -46.21 1.36
N VAL A 312 8.53 -45.27 2.13
CA VAL A 312 8.50 -43.84 1.79
C VAL A 312 9.92 -43.30 1.58
N ARG A 313 10.11 -42.45 0.57
CA ARG A 313 11.42 -41.83 0.30
C ARG A 313 11.36 -40.33 0.56
N CYS A 314 12.42 -39.77 1.12
CA CYS A 314 12.55 -38.32 1.28
C CYS A 314 13.54 -37.76 0.24
N VAL A 315 13.06 -36.98 -0.73
CA VAL A 315 13.86 -36.45 -1.83
C VAL A 315 13.72 -34.93 -1.88
N GLY A 316 14.84 -34.20 -1.83
CA GLY A 316 14.83 -32.73 -1.87
C GLY A 316 14.03 -32.06 -0.73
N GLY A 317 13.84 -32.76 0.39
CA GLY A 317 13.00 -32.32 1.51
C GLY A 317 11.51 -32.67 1.37
N GLY A 318 11.07 -33.21 0.23
CA GLY A 318 9.70 -33.70 0.01
C GLY A 318 9.53 -35.19 0.30
N VAL A 319 8.30 -35.58 0.59
CA VAL A 319 7.87 -36.96 0.88
C VAL A 319 7.34 -37.62 -0.40
N ASP A 320 8.06 -38.64 -0.89
CA ASP A 320 7.63 -39.51 -1.99
C ASP A 320 6.87 -40.71 -1.44
N ALA A 321 5.55 -40.67 -1.59
CA ALA A 321 4.60 -41.68 -1.15
C ALA A 321 4.42 -42.85 -2.15
N GLY A 322 5.06 -42.82 -3.32
CA GLY A 322 4.96 -43.88 -4.33
C GLY A 322 3.51 -44.26 -4.65
N THR A 323 3.13 -45.51 -4.39
CA THR A 323 1.78 -46.05 -4.64
C THR A 323 0.93 -46.17 -3.37
N ALA A 324 1.13 -45.29 -2.39
CA ALA A 324 0.35 -45.26 -1.15
C ALA A 324 -1.18 -45.18 -1.40
N THR A 325 -1.97 -45.77 -0.51
CA THR A 325 -3.44 -45.73 -0.56
C THR A 325 -3.98 -44.35 -0.19
N SER A 326 -5.25 -44.08 -0.50
CA SER A 326 -5.90 -42.82 -0.13
C SER A 326 -5.86 -42.55 1.39
N GLU A 327 -6.03 -43.60 2.21
CA GLU A 327 -5.97 -43.52 3.67
C GLU A 327 -4.57 -43.13 4.16
N GLN A 328 -3.53 -43.74 3.57
CA GLN A 328 -2.14 -43.44 3.89
C GLN A 328 -1.76 -42.01 3.47
N LEU A 329 -2.21 -41.55 2.30
CA LEU A 329 -1.99 -40.18 1.82
C LEU A 329 -2.67 -39.15 2.72
N VAL A 330 -3.90 -39.43 3.18
CA VAL A 330 -4.60 -38.58 4.15
C VAL A 330 -3.84 -38.52 5.48
N ALA A 331 -3.39 -39.66 5.99
CA ALA A 331 -2.64 -39.71 7.25
C ALA A 331 -1.30 -38.95 7.15
N ALA A 332 -0.57 -39.13 6.05
CA ALA A 332 0.67 -38.41 5.79
C ALA A 332 0.44 -36.89 5.65
N ALA A 333 -0.62 -36.47 4.95
CA ALA A 333 -0.99 -35.06 4.85
C ALA A 333 -1.31 -34.47 6.24
N LYS A 334 -2.08 -35.15 7.08
CA LYS A 334 -2.38 -34.72 8.45
C LYS A 334 -1.11 -34.57 9.29
N LEU A 335 -0.20 -35.54 9.22
CA LEU A 335 1.06 -35.49 9.95
C LEU A 335 1.93 -34.30 9.49
N LEU A 336 2.03 -34.06 8.19
CA LEU A 336 2.75 -32.90 7.66
C LEU A 336 2.11 -31.59 8.10
N MET A 337 0.78 -31.48 8.09
CA MET A 337 0.07 -30.28 8.56
C MET A 337 0.29 -30.01 10.05
N GLN A 338 0.40 -31.06 10.88
CA GLN A 338 0.70 -30.91 12.31
C GLN A 338 2.15 -30.49 12.55
N THR A 339 3.08 -31.05 11.79
CA THR A 339 4.54 -30.86 12.00
C THR A 339 5.08 -29.60 11.37
N THR A 340 4.47 -29.13 10.28
CA THR A 340 4.88 -27.89 9.58
C THR A 340 4.36 -26.62 10.28
N GLY A 341 3.57 -26.75 11.35
CA GLY A 341 3.08 -25.61 12.13
C GLY A 341 2.13 -24.73 11.31
N ASP A 342 2.56 -23.54 10.93
CA ASP A 342 1.83 -22.59 10.09
C ASP A 342 2.07 -22.79 8.57
N GLY A 343 3.01 -23.65 8.18
CA GLY A 343 3.40 -23.87 6.79
C GLY A 343 2.32 -24.50 5.91
N ALA A 344 2.43 -24.27 4.59
CA ALA A 344 1.53 -24.86 3.59
C ALA A 344 1.96 -26.30 3.26
N VAL A 345 0.99 -27.18 2.97
CA VAL A 345 1.26 -28.54 2.50
C VAL A 345 0.91 -28.64 1.03
N LEU A 346 1.93 -28.79 0.19
CA LEU A 346 1.80 -28.98 -1.25
C LEU A 346 1.68 -30.47 -1.57
N PHE A 347 0.46 -30.90 -1.86
CA PHE A 347 0.15 -32.24 -2.32
C PHE A 347 0.21 -32.30 -3.86
N VAL A 348 1.09 -33.12 -4.42
CA VAL A 348 1.26 -33.26 -5.87
C VAL A 348 1.06 -34.71 -6.30
N HIS A 349 0.05 -34.96 -7.14
CA HIS A 349 -0.25 -36.32 -7.58
C HIS A 349 -0.29 -36.43 -9.10
N SER A 350 0.58 -37.25 -9.65
CA SER A 350 0.58 -37.67 -11.06
C SER A 350 -0.33 -38.88 -11.30
N PRO A 351 -0.95 -39.05 -12.48
CA PRO A 351 -1.75 -40.23 -12.78
C PRO A 351 -0.93 -41.53 -12.65
N LEU A 352 -1.48 -42.52 -11.96
CA LEU A 352 -0.90 -43.86 -11.77
C LEU A 352 -1.91 -44.92 -12.18
N ALA A 353 -1.45 -46.00 -12.81
CA ALA A 353 -2.31 -47.12 -13.15
C ALA A 353 -2.93 -47.73 -11.88
N GLY A 354 -4.23 -48.05 -11.94
CA GLY A 354 -4.96 -48.64 -10.82
C GLY A 354 -5.36 -47.67 -9.70
N GLN A 355 -4.91 -46.41 -9.71
CA GLN A 355 -5.32 -45.39 -8.75
C GLN A 355 -6.14 -44.29 -9.40
N LYS A 356 -7.40 -44.13 -8.98
CA LYS A 356 -8.22 -43.02 -9.46
C LYS A 356 -7.97 -41.77 -8.61
N GLN A 357 -7.54 -40.69 -9.27
CA GLN A 357 -7.25 -39.41 -8.61
C GLN A 357 -8.48 -38.81 -7.91
N ASP A 358 -9.69 -39.09 -8.41
CA ASP A 358 -10.94 -38.59 -7.81
C ASP A 358 -11.22 -39.18 -6.43
N ALA A 359 -10.98 -40.48 -6.24
CA ALA A 359 -11.12 -41.17 -4.96
C ALA A 359 -10.14 -40.60 -3.91
N ILE A 360 -8.90 -40.31 -4.32
CA ILE A 360 -7.90 -39.67 -3.45
C ILE A 360 -8.35 -38.25 -3.09
N ALA A 361 -8.84 -37.47 -4.06
CA ALA A 361 -9.35 -36.13 -3.81
C ALA A 361 -10.54 -36.12 -2.84
N GLN A 362 -11.47 -37.07 -2.99
CA GLN A 362 -12.60 -37.23 -2.09
C GLN A 362 -12.15 -37.61 -0.67
N ALA A 363 -11.18 -38.52 -0.53
CA ALA A 363 -10.64 -38.89 0.77
C ALA A 363 -9.96 -37.71 1.48
N LEU A 364 -9.16 -36.90 0.75
CA LEU A 364 -8.57 -35.67 1.28
C LEU A 364 -9.65 -34.66 1.71
N SER A 365 -10.72 -34.54 0.91
CA SER A 365 -11.83 -33.62 1.19
C SER A 365 -12.63 -34.03 2.44
N GLN A 366 -12.92 -35.33 2.58
CA GLN A 366 -13.65 -35.89 3.73
C GLN A 366 -12.84 -35.84 5.03
N ALA A 367 -11.51 -35.79 4.91
CA ALA A 367 -10.61 -35.73 6.06
C ALA A 367 -10.66 -34.40 6.82
N GLY A 368 -11.35 -33.38 6.29
CA GLY A 368 -11.53 -32.08 6.94
C GLY A 368 -10.23 -31.29 7.10
N LEU A 369 -9.31 -31.43 6.14
CA LEU A 369 -8.03 -30.71 6.14
C LEU A 369 -8.29 -29.21 5.95
N ASP A 370 -7.56 -28.37 6.68
CA ASP A 370 -7.72 -26.91 6.61
C ASP A 370 -7.19 -26.30 5.28
N GLU A 371 -7.31 -24.98 5.17
CA GLU A 371 -6.96 -24.19 3.97
C GLU A 371 -5.45 -24.14 3.66
N ARG A 372 -4.59 -24.75 4.48
CA ARG A 372 -3.14 -24.89 4.22
C ARG A 372 -2.82 -26.01 3.24
N LEU A 373 -3.77 -26.91 2.95
CA LEU A 373 -3.60 -27.92 1.92
C LEU A 373 -3.76 -27.33 0.52
N VAL A 374 -2.67 -27.40 -0.25
CA VAL A 374 -2.64 -27.00 -1.66
C VAL A 374 -2.48 -28.24 -2.52
N THR A 375 -3.43 -28.48 -3.42
CA THR A 375 -3.45 -29.67 -4.26
C THR A 375 -3.00 -29.36 -5.69
N VAL A 376 -2.17 -30.23 -6.25
CA VAL A 376 -1.74 -30.19 -7.65
C VAL A 376 -2.01 -31.56 -8.26
N TRP A 377 -3.01 -31.60 -9.14
CA TRP A 377 -3.35 -32.81 -9.87
C TRP A 377 -2.77 -32.70 -11.28
N LEU A 378 -1.64 -33.37 -11.51
CA LEU A 378 -0.96 -33.35 -12.81
C LEU A 378 -1.77 -34.11 -13.86
N GLY A 379 -1.72 -33.61 -15.10
CA GLY A 379 -2.55 -34.08 -16.21
C GLY A 379 -3.78 -33.20 -16.43
N LEU A 380 -4.28 -33.10 -17.66
CA LEU A 380 -5.42 -32.22 -17.97
C LEU A 380 -6.75 -32.99 -18.01
N HIS A 381 -6.75 -34.20 -18.56
CA HIS A 381 -7.98 -34.98 -18.77
C HIS A 381 -8.37 -35.81 -17.54
N THR A 382 -7.53 -36.75 -17.11
CA THR A 382 -7.82 -37.70 -16.01
C THR A 382 -7.91 -37.04 -14.63
N ALA A 383 -7.22 -35.92 -14.46
CA ALA A 383 -7.17 -35.16 -13.21
C ALA A 383 -8.36 -34.19 -13.04
N LEU A 384 -9.16 -33.96 -14.09
CA LEU A 384 -10.26 -32.99 -14.02
C LEU A 384 -11.30 -33.32 -12.94
N PRO A 385 -11.75 -34.58 -12.75
CA PRO A 385 -12.68 -34.92 -11.67
C PRO A 385 -12.08 -34.66 -10.27
N ALA A 386 -10.78 -34.96 -10.09
CA ALA A 386 -10.07 -34.72 -8.83
C ALA A 386 -9.96 -33.22 -8.50
N ARG A 387 -9.64 -32.38 -9.51
CA ARG A 387 -9.67 -30.92 -9.37
C ARG A 387 -11.06 -30.40 -9.01
N ARG A 388 -12.12 -30.91 -9.66
CA ARG A 388 -13.50 -30.52 -9.32
C ARG A 388 -13.85 -30.87 -7.88
N SER A 389 -13.54 -32.09 -7.44
CA SER A 389 -13.78 -32.53 -6.05
C SER A 389 -13.03 -31.65 -5.05
N SER A 390 -11.75 -31.36 -5.32
CA SER A 390 -10.91 -30.51 -4.46
C SER A 390 -11.46 -29.09 -4.37
N ALA A 391 -11.88 -28.51 -5.50
CA ALA A 391 -12.46 -27.17 -5.54
C ALA A 391 -13.79 -27.07 -4.79
N LEU A 392 -14.66 -28.09 -4.88
CA LEU A 392 -15.91 -28.16 -4.12
C LEU A 392 -15.67 -28.24 -2.61
N ALA A 393 -14.59 -28.92 -2.20
CA ALA A 393 -14.12 -28.96 -0.81
C ALA A 393 -13.37 -27.69 -0.37
N ARG A 394 -13.33 -26.65 -1.23
CA ARG A 394 -12.61 -25.39 -1.01
C ARG A 394 -11.10 -25.52 -0.84
N HIS A 395 -10.49 -26.64 -1.24
CA HIS A 395 -9.05 -26.73 -1.34
C HIS A 395 -8.55 -25.93 -2.54
N ALA A 396 -7.46 -25.19 -2.36
CA ALA A 396 -6.78 -24.56 -3.48
C ALA A 396 -6.17 -25.64 -4.37
N THR A 397 -6.60 -25.69 -5.63
CA THR A 397 -6.30 -26.78 -6.54
C THR A 397 -5.78 -26.26 -7.88
N PHE A 398 -4.70 -26.87 -8.38
CA PHE A 398 -3.97 -26.42 -9.56
C PHE A 398 -3.65 -27.59 -10.50
N SER A 399 -3.37 -27.27 -11.77
CA SER A 399 -2.90 -28.23 -12.78
C SER A 399 -1.37 -28.31 -12.87
N ALA A 400 -0.66 -27.29 -12.37
CA ALA A 400 0.79 -27.20 -12.44
C ALA A 400 1.41 -26.79 -11.09
N ILE A 401 2.58 -27.34 -10.79
CA ILE A 401 3.34 -27.08 -9.56
C ILE A 401 3.72 -25.60 -9.46
N GLY A 402 4.22 -25.01 -10.56
CA GLY A 402 4.65 -23.61 -10.57
C GLY A 402 3.54 -22.62 -10.24
N ASP A 403 2.30 -22.92 -10.63
CA ASP A 403 1.13 -22.07 -10.33
C ASP A 403 0.74 -22.16 -8.85
N ALA A 404 0.74 -23.36 -8.29
CA ALA A 404 0.47 -23.58 -6.88
C ALA A 404 1.52 -22.88 -5.99
N VAL A 405 2.80 -23.04 -6.30
CA VAL A 405 3.88 -22.40 -5.54
C VAL A 405 3.82 -20.88 -5.69
N ARG A 406 3.51 -20.36 -6.88
CA ARG A 406 3.31 -18.92 -7.12
C ARG A 406 2.14 -18.37 -6.29
N ALA A 407 1.04 -19.12 -6.18
CA ALA A 407 -0.11 -18.76 -5.35
C ALA A 407 0.26 -18.72 -3.85
N ILE A 408 1.03 -19.70 -3.36
CA ILE A 408 1.57 -19.69 -1.99
C ILE A 408 2.45 -18.45 -1.77
N ARG A 409 3.36 -18.15 -2.70
CA ARG A 409 4.23 -16.98 -2.64
C ARG A 409 3.42 -15.68 -2.52
N PHE A 410 2.34 -15.51 -3.29
CA PHE A 410 1.48 -14.33 -3.18
C PHE A 410 0.86 -14.16 -1.79
N ARG A 411 0.48 -15.26 -1.11
CA ARG A 411 0.00 -15.20 0.27
C ARG A 411 1.06 -14.80 1.27
N VAL A 412 2.27 -15.37 1.14
CA VAL A 412 3.42 -14.99 1.98
C VAL A 412 3.76 -13.52 1.78
N GLN A 413 3.81 -13.07 0.52
CA GLN A 413 4.06 -11.68 0.19
C GLN A 413 2.97 -10.77 0.79
N TYR A 414 1.70 -11.13 0.66
CA TYR A 414 0.59 -10.37 1.25
C TYR A 414 0.67 -10.29 2.78
N ALA A 415 1.03 -11.38 3.47
CA ALA A 415 1.24 -11.36 4.92
C ALA A 415 2.40 -10.42 5.31
N ARG A 416 3.53 -10.48 4.60
CA ARG A 416 4.68 -9.59 4.81
C ARG A 416 4.32 -8.12 4.53
N THR A 417 3.64 -7.83 3.41
CA THR A 417 3.27 -6.46 3.06
C THR A 417 2.27 -5.88 4.06
N ARG A 418 1.36 -6.71 4.59
CA ARG A 418 0.51 -6.33 5.72
C ARG A 418 1.32 -6.01 6.96
N GLU A 419 2.29 -6.83 7.36
CA GLU A 419 3.18 -6.52 8.50
C GLU A 419 3.86 -5.15 8.33
N MET A 420 4.37 -4.85 7.14
CA MET A 420 5.02 -3.56 6.83
C MET A 420 4.06 -2.37 6.80
N LEU A 421 2.80 -2.56 6.41
CA LEU A 421 1.76 -1.54 6.50
C LEU A 421 1.50 -1.12 7.96
N MET A 422 1.64 -2.05 8.91
CA MET A 422 1.39 -1.81 10.33
C MET A 422 2.53 -1.07 11.05
N ARG A 423 3.68 -0.84 10.39
CA ARG A 423 4.83 -0.19 11.04
C ARG A 423 4.73 1.34 11.04
N THR A 424 5.03 1.94 12.18
CA THR A 424 5.16 3.39 12.32
C THR A 424 6.49 3.85 11.75
N PRO A 425 6.53 4.95 10.98
CA PRO A 425 7.72 5.78 10.89
C PRO A 425 8.36 5.97 12.29
N PRO A 426 9.62 5.55 12.51
CA PRO A 426 10.26 5.75 13.80
C PRO A 426 10.36 7.23 14.12
N LYS A 427 10.50 7.56 15.41
CA LYS A 427 10.86 8.91 15.82
C LYS A 427 12.05 9.36 14.97
N ALA A 428 11.93 10.50 14.32
CA ALA A 428 13.09 11.19 13.78
C ALA A 428 13.87 11.76 14.97
N ALA A 429 14.48 10.90 15.77
CA ALA A 429 15.47 11.29 16.76
C ALA A 429 16.76 11.60 15.99
N LEU A 430 16.76 12.72 15.28
CA LEU A 430 18.00 13.46 15.22
C LEU A 430 18.12 14.13 16.58
N ALA A 431 19.24 13.86 17.24
CA ALA A 431 19.83 14.88 18.09
C ALA A 431 19.69 16.22 17.35
N ARG A 432 19.05 17.19 18.02
CA ARG A 432 18.85 18.60 17.65
C ARG A 432 19.36 19.00 16.25
N PRO A 433 18.56 19.69 15.39
CA PRO A 433 19.15 20.43 14.29
C PRO A 433 20.32 21.26 14.83
N PRO A 434 21.48 21.34 14.14
CA PRO A 434 22.66 21.96 14.70
C PRO A 434 22.49 23.48 14.68
N SER A 435 21.62 24.01 15.53
CA SER A 435 21.78 25.34 16.05
C SER A 435 22.93 25.23 17.06
N GLU A 436 24.12 25.69 16.66
CA GLU A 436 25.33 25.86 17.48
C GLU A 436 26.39 24.73 17.48
N THR A 437 26.67 24.07 16.35
CA THR A 437 27.96 23.37 16.16
C THR A 437 28.80 24.00 15.02
N PRO A 438 30.14 24.05 15.13
CA PRO A 438 31.05 24.56 14.09
C PRO A 438 30.87 23.90 12.70
N ASP A 439 30.30 22.69 12.66
CA ASP A 439 30.03 21.95 11.42
C ASP A 439 28.85 22.49 10.60
N ALA A 440 27.86 23.14 11.21
CA ALA A 440 26.68 23.64 10.49
C ALA A 440 27.06 24.68 9.41
N ALA A 441 27.97 25.60 9.74
CA ALA A 441 28.48 26.60 8.80
C ALA A 441 29.39 25.99 7.71
N ARG A 442 30.05 24.85 8.00
CA ARG A 442 30.85 24.11 7.02
C ARG A 442 29.94 23.34 6.05
N ILE A 443 28.89 22.70 6.56
CA ILE A 443 27.88 21.98 5.78
C ILE A 443 27.09 22.95 4.90
N GLN A 444 26.66 24.11 5.43
CA GLN A 444 26.00 25.13 4.61
C GLN A 444 26.89 25.63 3.46
N ARG A 445 28.20 25.82 3.71
CA ARG A 445 29.17 26.19 2.67
C ARG A 445 29.40 25.08 1.63
N LEU A 446 29.42 23.82 2.06
CA LEU A 446 29.53 22.65 1.17
C LEU A 446 28.27 22.48 0.32
N ALA A 447 27.09 22.59 0.93
CA ALA A 447 25.80 22.50 0.26
C ALA A 447 25.62 23.63 -0.77
N ALA A 448 25.97 24.86 -0.41
CA ALA A 448 25.89 26.02 -1.32
C ALA A 448 26.77 25.88 -2.58
N ARG A 449 27.82 25.05 -2.54
CA ARG A 449 28.76 24.84 -3.66
C ARG A 449 28.61 23.48 -4.35
N GLY A 450 27.73 22.59 -3.87
CA GLY A 450 27.64 21.22 -4.37
C GLY A 450 28.89 20.37 -4.09
N GLY A 451 29.41 20.41 -2.86
CA GLY A 451 30.66 19.76 -2.47
C GLY A 451 30.56 18.28 -2.10
N GLU A 452 31.72 17.61 -2.07
CA GLU A 452 31.89 16.22 -1.61
C GLU A 452 32.75 16.17 -0.33
N LEU A 453 32.40 15.26 0.59
CA LEU A 453 33.28 14.82 1.68
C LEU A 453 33.68 13.36 1.46
N ALA A 454 34.97 13.06 1.67
CA ALA A 454 35.51 11.72 1.51
C ALA A 454 36.41 11.31 2.70
N GLY A 455 36.55 10.00 2.91
CA GLY A 455 37.48 9.42 3.88
C GLY A 455 37.17 9.83 5.32
N ALA A 456 38.19 10.29 6.05
CA ALA A 456 38.08 10.62 7.48
C ALA A 456 37.02 11.71 7.77
N ALA A 457 36.93 12.74 6.93
CA ALA A 457 35.95 13.82 7.10
C ALA A 457 34.51 13.33 6.93
N ALA A 458 34.26 12.39 6.01
CA ALA A 458 32.96 11.77 5.85
C ALA A 458 32.59 10.90 7.07
N LEU A 459 33.54 10.11 7.58
CA LEU A 459 33.34 9.28 8.76
C LEU A 459 33.08 10.10 10.02
N GLU A 460 33.80 11.22 10.20
CA GLU A 460 33.57 12.15 11.30
C GLU A 460 32.16 12.75 11.24
N PHE A 461 31.74 13.22 10.06
CA PHE A 461 30.37 13.67 9.86
C PHE A 461 29.33 12.61 10.26
N LEU A 462 29.48 11.36 9.80
CA LEU A 462 28.55 10.28 10.13
C LEU A 462 28.51 9.99 11.65
N ARG A 463 29.66 10.03 12.32
CA ARG A 463 29.73 9.85 13.79
C ARG A 463 29.03 10.97 14.55
N THR A 464 29.18 12.24 14.13
CA THR A 464 28.44 13.36 14.76
C THR A 464 26.92 13.24 14.61
N ARG A 465 26.45 12.50 13.60
CA ARG A 465 25.03 12.15 13.39
C ARG A 465 24.60 10.86 14.09
N GLY A 466 25.42 10.33 14.99
CA GLY A 466 25.10 9.17 15.82
C GLY A 466 25.30 7.81 15.14
N MET A 467 26.03 7.75 14.03
CA MET A 467 26.38 6.46 13.41
C MET A 467 27.54 5.81 14.18
N ALA A 468 27.25 4.69 14.86
CA ALA A 468 28.25 3.92 15.60
C ALA A 468 29.10 3.09 14.61
N LEU A 469 30.34 3.52 14.40
CA LEU A 469 31.30 2.87 13.49
C LEU A 469 32.58 2.52 14.25
N GLY A 470 33.03 1.27 14.10
CA GLY A 470 34.32 0.80 14.60
C GLY A 470 35.52 1.55 13.99
N ALA A 471 36.73 1.19 14.41
CA ALA A 471 37.96 1.70 13.81
C ALA A 471 38.03 1.27 12.33
N ALA A 472 38.50 2.15 11.46
CA ALA A 472 38.65 1.81 10.04
C ALA A 472 39.67 0.67 9.87
N VAL A 473 39.31 -0.33 9.07
CA VAL A 473 40.13 -1.53 8.84
C VAL A 473 40.64 -1.55 7.41
N ARG A 474 41.87 -2.06 7.23
CA ARG A 474 42.41 -2.36 5.89
C ARG A 474 41.97 -3.77 5.49
N ALA A 475 40.72 -3.89 5.07
CA ALA A 475 40.12 -5.13 4.59
C ALA A 475 39.32 -4.89 3.31
N MET A 476 38.99 -5.95 2.59
CA MET A 476 37.96 -5.89 1.54
C MET A 476 36.59 -5.67 2.22
N PRO A 477 35.71 -4.85 1.65
CA PRO A 477 34.39 -4.64 2.24
C PRO A 477 33.53 -5.91 2.07
N ASP A 478 32.87 -6.29 3.16
CA ASP A 478 31.85 -7.35 3.21
C ASP A 478 30.48 -6.82 2.83
N LEU A 479 30.25 -5.53 3.06
CA LEU A 479 28.98 -4.85 2.92
C LEU A 479 29.15 -3.48 2.29
N GLN A 480 28.14 -3.06 1.56
CA GLN A 480 28.03 -1.70 1.07
C GLN A 480 26.68 -1.11 1.47
N VAL A 481 26.72 -0.01 2.20
CA VAL A 481 25.54 0.79 2.51
C VAL A 481 25.57 2.04 1.67
N THR A 482 24.48 2.27 0.94
CA THR A 482 24.31 3.46 0.11
C THR A 482 23.06 4.22 0.55
N ALA A 483 23.06 5.54 0.37
CA ALA A 483 21.83 6.31 0.30
C ALA A 483 21.90 7.21 -0.91
N PHE A 484 20.82 7.34 -1.67
CA PHE A 484 20.80 8.15 -2.88
C PHE A 484 19.39 8.66 -3.18
N ARG A 485 19.27 9.55 -4.17
CA ARG A 485 17.98 10.05 -4.67
C ARG A 485 17.57 9.31 -5.94
N HIS A 486 16.54 8.48 -5.83
CA HIS A 486 15.86 7.87 -6.97
C HIS A 486 15.00 8.91 -7.70
N ALA A 487 14.98 8.85 -9.04
CA ALA A 487 14.32 9.85 -9.88
C ALA A 487 12.81 9.98 -9.61
N GLU A 488 12.14 8.85 -9.34
CA GLU A 488 10.69 8.82 -9.07
C GLU A 488 10.37 8.74 -7.57
N MET A 489 11.20 8.04 -6.79
CA MET A 489 10.88 7.66 -5.40
C MET A 489 11.55 8.54 -4.35
N GLY A 490 12.43 9.47 -4.74
CA GLY A 490 13.14 10.33 -3.79
C GLY A 490 14.23 9.58 -3.04
N ALA A 491 14.42 9.87 -1.75
CA ALA A 491 15.48 9.28 -0.94
C ALA A 491 15.30 7.76 -0.77
N VAL A 492 16.39 7.01 -0.94
CA VAL A 492 16.47 5.56 -0.82
C VAL A 492 17.73 5.21 -0.04
N VAL A 493 17.67 4.15 0.76
CA VAL A 493 18.84 3.50 1.36
C VAL A 493 18.99 2.13 0.72
N GLY A 494 20.20 1.79 0.27
CA GLY A 494 20.57 0.50 -0.27
C GLY A 494 21.51 -0.27 0.66
N LEU A 495 21.39 -1.59 0.64
CA LEU A 495 22.31 -2.52 1.29
C LEU A 495 22.70 -3.60 0.28
N GLN A 496 23.99 -3.89 0.17
CA GLN A 496 24.51 -4.97 -0.66
C GLN A 496 25.57 -5.77 0.08
N ALA A 497 25.43 -7.10 0.09
CA ALA A 497 26.47 -8.02 0.57
C ALA A 497 27.47 -8.33 -0.56
N LEU A 498 28.75 -8.32 -0.24
CA LEU A 498 29.85 -8.45 -1.20
C LEU A 498 30.62 -9.78 -1.10
N PHE A 499 30.42 -10.56 -0.02
CA PHE A 499 31.15 -11.81 0.25
C PHE A 499 30.58 -13.05 -0.48
N SER A 500 29.38 -12.98 -1.08
CA SER A 500 28.86 -14.05 -1.92
C SER A 500 29.46 -13.91 -3.33
N GLY A 501 30.26 -14.88 -3.79
CA GLY A 501 30.92 -14.87 -5.11
C GLY A 501 29.99 -14.77 -6.35
N ALA A 502 28.67 -14.70 -6.14
CA ALA A 502 27.73 -14.10 -7.07
C ALA A 502 27.28 -12.77 -6.43
N GLY A 503 27.66 -11.63 -7.02
CA GLY A 503 27.44 -10.29 -6.44
C GLY A 503 26.09 -10.19 -5.73
N GLY A 504 26.13 -9.97 -4.41
CA GLY A 504 24.96 -10.12 -3.56
C GLY A 504 23.80 -9.25 -4.03
N ARG A 505 22.58 -9.74 -3.79
CA ARG A 505 21.36 -9.03 -4.17
C ARG A 505 21.29 -7.70 -3.40
N ALA A 506 21.16 -6.59 -4.12
CA ALA A 506 20.93 -5.31 -3.49
C ALA A 506 19.51 -5.26 -2.92
N ALA A 507 19.39 -4.87 -1.65
CA ALA A 507 18.13 -4.59 -0.98
C ALA A 507 17.97 -3.09 -0.81
N TYR A 508 16.73 -2.60 -0.89
CA TYR A 508 16.42 -1.17 -0.84
C TYR A 508 15.33 -0.88 0.19
N GLY A 509 15.43 0.28 0.82
CA GLY A 509 14.44 0.77 1.78
C GLY A 509 14.17 2.26 1.59
N LEU A 510 12.90 2.65 1.74
CA LEU A 510 12.47 4.04 1.68
C LEU A 510 12.43 4.63 3.10
N PRO A 511 13.18 5.72 3.36
CA PRO A 511 13.08 6.45 4.62
C PRO A 511 11.63 6.92 4.88
N PRO A 512 11.21 6.95 6.16
CA PRO A 512 12.01 6.60 7.33
C PRO A 512 12.11 5.08 7.54
N LEU A 513 13.28 4.61 7.99
CA LEU A 513 13.55 3.19 8.24
C LEU A 513 13.45 2.86 9.72
N ASP A 514 12.81 1.73 10.05
CA ASP A 514 12.71 1.16 11.40
C ASP A 514 13.48 -0.16 11.49
N PRO A 515 13.72 -0.71 12.71
CA PRO A 515 14.50 -1.94 12.88
C PRO A 515 13.97 -3.17 12.12
N LEU A 516 12.65 -3.30 11.92
CA LEU A 516 12.09 -4.39 11.12
C LEU A 516 12.39 -4.18 9.64
N LEU A 517 12.23 -2.97 9.12
CA LEU A 517 12.57 -2.68 7.73
C LEU A 517 14.07 -2.91 7.48
N ALA A 518 14.92 -2.47 8.40
CA ALA A 518 16.35 -2.75 8.36
C ALA A 518 16.62 -4.26 8.40
N ALA A 519 15.91 -5.02 9.24
CA ALA A 519 16.04 -6.47 9.32
C ALA A 519 15.59 -7.16 8.03
N ARG A 520 14.47 -6.73 7.43
CA ARG A 520 14.00 -7.23 6.14
C ARG A 520 14.97 -6.89 5.01
N MET A 521 15.53 -5.69 4.99
CA MET A 521 16.58 -5.32 4.03
C MET A 521 17.82 -6.20 4.19
N ALA A 522 18.22 -6.51 5.42
CA ALA A 522 19.32 -7.45 5.69
C ALA A 522 19.01 -8.86 5.20
N GLU A 523 17.80 -9.38 5.49
CA GLU A 523 17.33 -10.69 4.99
C GLU A 523 17.33 -10.75 3.45
N ASP A 524 16.79 -9.71 2.79
CA ASP A 524 16.70 -9.62 1.33
C ASP A 524 18.09 -9.47 0.66
N ALA A 525 19.05 -8.86 1.36
CA ALA A 525 20.45 -8.79 0.94
C ALA A 525 21.22 -10.11 1.16
N GLY A 526 20.56 -11.13 1.75
CA GLY A 526 21.15 -12.44 2.00
C GLY A 526 21.98 -12.53 3.28
N LEU A 527 21.84 -11.57 4.20
CA LEU A 527 22.43 -11.68 5.53
C LEU A 527 21.65 -12.69 6.37
N THR A 528 22.33 -13.72 6.88
CA THR A 528 21.71 -14.69 7.78
C THR A 528 21.35 -14.01 9.12
N ARG A 529 20.42 -14.58 9.89
CA ARG A 529 19.99 -14.03 11.21
C ARG A 529 21.13 -13.78 12.20
N VAL A 530 22.28 -14.45 12.04
CA VAL A 530 23.47 -14.30 12.90
C VAL A 530 24.39 -13.17 12.41
N ALA A 531 24.17 -12.63 11.21
CA ALA A 531 24.91 -11.49 10.63
C ALA A 531 24.07 -10.19 10.57
N ALA A 532 22.75 -10.28 10.73
CA ALA A 532 21.85 -9.14 10.90
C ALA A 532 21.82 -8.69 12.38
N ASP A 533 22.98 -8.43 12.96
CA ASP A 533 23.08 -7.98 14.35
C ASP A 533 22.54 -6.56 14.52
N ALA A 534 22.10 -6.23 15.74
CA ALA A 534 21.58 -4.92 16.10
C ALA A 534 22.42 -3.72 15.61
N PRO A 535 23.78 -3.77 15.56
CA PRO A 535 24.59 -2.67 15.03
C PRO A 535 24.39 -2.38 13.54
N VAL A 536 24.23 -3.41 12.70
CA VAL A 536 23.97 -3.23 11.25
C VAL A 536 22.58 -2.65 11.04
N LEU A 537 21.60 -3.13 11.83
CA LEU A 537 20.24 -2.61 11.78
C LEU A 537 20.16 -1.14 12.19
N ASP A 538 20.84 -0.74 13.28
CA ASP A 538 20.94 0.66 13.70
C ASP A 538 21.61 1.51 12.63
N LEU A 539 22.69 1.02 12.00
CA LEU A 539 23.39 1.74 10.94
C LEU A 539 22.46 2.04 9.74
N LEU A 540 21.65 1.08 9.30
CA LEU A 540 20.66 1.29 8.23
C LEU A 540 19.61 2.33 8.64
N VAL A 541 19.08 2.23 9.86
CA VAL A 541 18.13 3.21 10.41
C VAL A 541 18.75 4.60 10.43
N ARG A 542 20.00 4.74 10.89
CA ARG A 542 20.75 6.01 10.92
C ARG A 542 20.99 6.57 9.53
N ALA A 543 21.38 5.73 8.57
CA ALA A 543 21.55 6.15 7.17
C ALA A 543 20.24 6.74 6.61
N GLY A 544 19.10 6.09 6.88
CA GLY A 544 17.78 6.59 6.52
C GLY A 544 17.40 7.91 7.20
N GLN A 545 17.76 8.09 8.47
CA GLN A 545 17.54 9.35 9.20
C GLN A 545 18.40 10.50 8.66
N ILE A 546 19.66 10.24 8.34
CA ILE A 546 20.60 11.23 7.81
C ILE A 546 20.12 11.74 6.44
N ILE A 547 19.82 10.86 5.49
CA ILE A 547 19.37 11.28 4.14
C ILE A 547 18.00 11.97 4.18
N ALA A 548 17.14 11.65 5.15
CA ALA A 548 15.83 12.28 5.28
C ALA A 548 15.92 13.72 5.79
N SER A 549 16.81 13.98 6.75
CA SER A 549 16.97 15.26 7.43
C SER A 549 17.91 16.22 6.73
N GLU A 550 19.00 15.73 6.16
CA GLU A 550 19.96 16.52 5.40
C GLU A 550 19.45 16.71 3.97
N ALA A 551 18.56 17.68 3.78
CA ALA A 551 17.85 17.87 2.51
C ALA A 551 18.79 18.04 1.30
N ALA A 552 19.96 18.64 1.50
CA ALA A 552 20.96 18.85 0.47
C ALA A 552 21.82 17.61 0.16
N LEU A 553 21.88 16.61 1.06
CA LEU A 553 22.62 15.36 0.83
C LEU A 553 21.97 14.57 -0.32
N SER A 554 22.73 14.27 -1.37
CA SER A 554 22.27 13.53 -2.55
C SER A 554 22.73 12.08 -2.57
N SER A 555 23.92 11.81 -2.04
CA SER A 555 24.48 10.47 -1.99
C SER A 555 25.31 10.23 -0.73
N LEU A 556 25.25 9.01 -0.25
CA LEU A 556 26.10 8.42 0.79
C LEU A 556 26.57 7.07 0.27
N ASN A 557 27.86 6.81 0.34
CA ASN A 557 28.45 5.51 0.04
C ASN A 557 29.41 5.13 1.17
N LEU A 558 29.09 4.05 1.87
CA LEU A 558 29.81 3.56 3.03
C LEU A 558 30.16 2.07 2.85
N PRO A 559 31.39 1.76 2.39
CA PRO A 559 31.90 0.39 2.37
C PRO A 559 32.30 -0.05 3.79
N LEU A 560 31.86 -1.24 4.18
CA LEU A 560 31.98 -1.77 5.54
C LEU A 560 32.53 -3.20 5.52
N ALA A 561 33.33 -3.54 6.53
CA ALA A 561 33.61 -4.90 6.94
C ALA A 561 32.94 -5.17 8.29
N ILE A 562 32.52 -6.40 8.53
CA ILE A 562 31.94 -6.80 9.82
C ILE A 562 33.06 -7.42 10.66
N ALA A 563 33.37 -6.80 11.80
CA ALA A 563 34.35 -7.33 12.74
C ALA A 563 33.83 -8.63 13.40
N ALA A 564 34.74 -9.41 14.00
CA ALA A 564 34.39 -10.68 14.65
C ALA A 564 33.40 -10.54 15.82
N ASP A 565 33.27 -9.33 16.38
CA ASP A 565 32.31 -8.98 17.44
C ASP A 565 30.96 -8.45 16.90
N GLY A 566 30.75 -8.49 15.57
CA GLY A 566 29.55 -8.00 14.90
C GLY A 566 29.54 -6.50 14.62
N THR A 567 30.58 -5.76 15.03
CA THR A 567 30.64 -4.30 14.84
C THR A 567 30.96 -3.94 13.39
N PRO A 568 30.17 -3.08 12.71
CA PRO A 568 30.50 -2.58 11.39
C PRO A 568 31.67 -1.59 11.46
N ALA A 569 32.73 -1.88 10.69
CA ALA A 569 33.94 -1.09 10.58
C ALA A 569 34.10 -0.58 9.14
N PRO A 570 34.46 0.70 8.91
CA PRO A 570 34.74 1.20 7.57
C PRO A 570 35.88 0.42 6.89
N ALA A 571 35.62 -0.11 5.69
CA ALA A 571 36.55 -0.91 4.90
C ALA A 571 36.67 -0.33 3.48
N GLY A 572 37.18 0.90 3.40
CA GLY A 572 37.31 1.66 2.16
C GLY A 572 37.11 3.16 2.37
N VAL A 573 36.92 3.90 1.28
CA VAL A 573 36.71 5.36 1.32
C VAL A 573 35.21 5.65 1.37
N ALA A 574 34.72 6.11 2.53
CA ALA A 574 33.38 6.67 2.64
C ALA A 574 33.26 7.96 1.81
N ARG A 575 32.14 8.15 1.10
CA ARG A 575 31.87 9.35 0.29
C ARG A 575 30.47 9.90 0.56
N LEU A 576 30.35 11.21 0.66
CA LEU A 576 29.10 11.95 0.86
C LEU A 576 29.05 13.12 -0.11
N GLN A 577 27.93 13.30 -0.83
CA GLN A 577 27.78 14.37 -1.81
C GLN A 577 26.55 15.23 -1.50
N TRP A 578 26.70 16.55 -1.65
CA TRP A 578 25.61 17.52 -1.51
C TRP A 578 25.32 18.20 -2.85
N HIS A 579 24.06 18.59 -3.06
CA HIS A 579 23.68 19.48 -4.17
C HIS A 579 23.11 20.78 -3.63
N ALA A 580 23.37 21.86 -4.37
CA ALA A 580 22.81 23.18 -4.09
C ALA A 580 21.30 23.24 -4.36
N ASP A 581 20.81 22.50 -5.37
CA ASP A 581 19.38 22.39 -5.64
C ASP A 581 18.74 21.36 -4.69
N VAL A 582 17.90 21.85 -3.78
CA VAL A 582 17.22 21.06 -2.76
C VAL A 582 15.74 21.01 -3.10
N PRO A 583 15.22 19.86 -3.56
CA PRO A 583 13.79 19.71 -3.78
C PRO A 583 13.03 19.86 -2.47
N SER A 584 11.77 20.31 -2.56
CA SER A 584 10.88 20.35 -1.41
C SER A 584 10.80 18.99 -0.71
N ALA A 585 10.59 18.96 0.60
CA ALA A 585 10.49 17.71 1.36
C ALA A 585 9.46 16.74 0.76
N ARG A 586 8.38 17.28 0.17
CA ARG A 586 7.33 16.51 -0.52
C ARG A 586 7.85 15.72 -1.73
N ARG A 587 8.78 16.29 -2.49
CA ARG A 587 9.43 15.61 -3.62
C ARG A 587 10.60 14.73 -3.20
N ARG A 588 11.25 15.02 -2.07
CA ARG A 588 12.40 14.25 -1.59
C ARG A 588 12.05 12.95 -0.89
N LEU A 589 10.90 12.86 -0.21
CA LEU A 589 10.53 11.68 0.57
C LEU A 589 9.19 11.11 0.09
N ALA A 590 9.23 9.85 -0.36
CA ALA A 590 8.06 9.07 -0.74
C ALA A 590 7.09 8.81 0.43
N LEU A 591 7.56 8.93 1.68
CA LEU A 591 6.72 8.82 2.86
C LEU A 591 6.86 10.07 3.73
N ALA A 592 5.76 10.47 4.37
CA ALA A 592 5.80 11.54 5.36
C ALA A 592 6.62 11.07 6.59
N PRO A 593 7.55 11.89 7.10
CA PRO A 593 8.23 11.58 8.36
C PRO A 593 7.25 11.68 9.54
N TYR A 594 7.58 11.02 10.65
CA TYR A 594 6.82 11.15 11.89
C TYR A 594 6.81 12.62 12.37
N PRO A 595 5.64 13.25 12.60
CA PRO A 595 5.55 14.68 12.86
C PRO A 595 5.81 15.02 14.33
N ASP A 596 7.04 14.74 14.80
CA ASP A 596 7.40 14.85 16.24
C ASP A 596 7.31 16.27 16.80
N HIS A 597 7.26 17.29 15.94
CA HIS A 597 7.08 18.69 16.36
C HIS A 597 5.74 18.96 17.05
N PHE A 598 4.75 18.07 16.95
CA PHE A 598 3.52 18.14 17.75
C PHE A 598 3.66 17.50 19.14
N SER A 599 4.77 16.81 19.44
CA SER A 599 5.01 16.18 20.74
C SER A 599 5.42 17.23 21.79
N HIS A 600 4.70 17.31 22.91
CA HIS A 600 5.03 18.22 24.02
C HIS A 600 4.38 17.78 25.34
N ILE A 601 4.85 18.35 26.46
CA ILE A 601 4.26 18.16 27.78
C ILE A 601 3.15 19.20 27.99
N TYR A 602 1.98 18.75 28.42
CA TYR A 602 0.86 19.57 28.86
C TYR A 602 0.68 19.44 30.37
N ARG A 603 0.83 20.55 31.10
CA ARG A 603 0.61 20.61 32.54
C ARG A 603 -0.80 21.14 32.83
N THR A 604 -1.61 20.35 33.53
CA THR A 604 -2.97 20.73 33.89
C THR A 604 -3.00 21.76 35.02
N ALA A 605 -4.14 22.43 35.21
CA ALA A 605 -4.34 23.35 36.34
C ALA A 605 -4.21 22.67 37.73
N ARG A 606 -4.33 21.33 37.79
CA ARG A 606 -4.14 20.52 38.99
C ARG A 606 -2.69 20.11 39.22
N GLY A 607 -1.77 20.50 38.34
CA GLY A 607 -0.34 20.18 38.43
C GLY A 607 0.03 18.78 37.89
N GLU A 608 -0.91 18.06 37.28
CA GLU A 608 -0.61 16.79 36.61
C GLU A 608 0.01 17.03 35.22
N ASP A 609 1.04 16.25 34.89
CA ASP A 609 1.74 16.30 33.60
C ASP A 609 1.24 15.21 32.65
N TYR A 610 0.88 15.62 31.43
CA TYR A 610 0.48 14.76 30.33
C TYR A 610 1.45 14.93 29.16
N ILE A 611 1.66 13.86 28.40
CA ILE A 611 2.40 13.89 27.14
C ILE A 611 1.37 13.87 26.02
N VAL A 612 1.37 14.93 25.21
CA VAL A 612 0.61 14.99 23.96
C VAL A 612 1.58 14.68 22.83
N ARG A 613 1.21 13.75 21.94
CA ARG A 613 2.05 13.36 20.80
C ARG A 613 1.22 12.75 19.67
N PRO A 614 1.72 12.76 18.43
CA PRO A 614 1.13 11.95 17.37
C PRO A 614 1.00 10.48 17.76
N VAL A 615 -0.10 9.87 17.33
CA VAL A 615 -0.38 8.44 17.56
C VAL A 615 0.61 7.57 16.81
N ARG A 616 0.84 6.37 17.32
CA ARG A 616 1.69 5.33 16.73
C ARG A 616 0.92 4.01 16.70
N PRO A 617 1.13 3.14 15.71
CA PRO A 617 0.65 1.76 15.73
C PRO A 617 0.87 1.02 17.07
N ALA A 618 1.99 1.26 17.76
CA ALA A 618 2.27 0.65 19.08
C ALA A 618 1.33 1.13 20.21
N ASP A 619 0.57 2.20 20.00
CA ASP A 619 -0.45 2.68 20.94
C ASP A 619 -1.73 1.85 20.86
N GLU A 620 -1.86 0.91 19.90
CA GLU A 620 -3.06 0.12 19.69
C GLU A 620 -3.53 -0.63 20.95
N PRO A 621 -2.67 -1.34 21.70
CA PRO A 621 -3.12 -2.01 22.92
C PRO A 621 -3.61 -1.04 23.99
N ALA A 622 -2.93 0.10 24.16
CA ALA A 622 -3.30 1.13 25.11
C ALA A 622 -4.61 1.84 24.72
N LEU A 623 -4.81 2.10 23.42
CA LEU A 623 -6.04 2.66 22.89
C LEU A 623 -7.19 1.65 22.99
N LEU A 624 -6.95 0.37 22.75
CA LEU A 624 -7.96 -0.67 22.92
C LEU A 624 -8.43 -0.74 24.38
N HIS A 625 -7.49 -0.70 25.32
CA HIS A 625 -7.79 -0.66 26.75
C HIS A 625 -8.61 0.59 27.14
N LEU A 626 -8.25 1.76 26.58
CA LEU A 626 -9.04 2.99 26.72
C LEU A 626 -10.47 2.81 26.20
N LEU A 627 -10.64 2.27 25.00
CA LEU A 627 -11.95 2.10 24.38
C LEU A 627 -12.82 1.09 25.11
N GLN A 628 -12.22 0.03 25.67
CA GLN A 628 -12.92 -0.99 26.46
C GLN A 628 -13.31 -0.53 27.86
N SER A 629 -12.72 0.56 28.37
CA SER A 629 -13.04 1.14 29.69
C SER A 629 -14.09 2.25 29.63
N LEU A 630 -14.50 2.70 28.44
CA LEU A 630 -15.55 3.71 28.28
C LEU A 630 -16.93 3.18 28.71
N ASP A 631 -17.74 4.08 29.26
CA ASP A 631 -19.15 3.79 29.50
C ASP A 631 -19.98 3.82 28.20
N ALA A 632 -21.20 3.26 28.25
CA ALA A 632 -22.06 3.16 27.07
C ALA A 632 -22.48 4.53 26.49
N GLU A 633 -22.49 5.58 27.33
CA GLU A 633 -22.88 6.92 26.93
C GLU A 633 -21.71 7.65 26.25
N GLU A 634 -20.49 7.52 26.75
CA GLU A 634 -19.26 7.99 26.11
C GLU A 634 -19.09 7.38 24.71
N VAL A 635 -19.37 6.07 24.57
CA VAL A 635 -19.36 5.39 23.27
C VAL A 635 -20.44 5.96 22.34
N ARG A 636 -21.67 6.16 22.83
CA ARG A 636 -22.78 6.70 22.03
C ARG A 636 -22.49 8.13 21.56
N LEU A 637 -22.01 8.99 22.46
CA LEU A 637 -21.66 10.38 22.18
C LEU A 637 -20.50 10.50 21.17
N ARG A 638 -19.62 9.50 21.12
CA ARG A 638 -18.45 9.46 20.25
C ARG A 638 -18.75 8.88 18.86
N PHE A 639 -19.44 7.74 18.82
CA PHE A 639 -19.59 6.92 17.62
C PHE A 639 -21.00 6.96 17.03
N PHE A 640 -21.93 7.71 17.63
CA PHE A 640 -23.32 7.83 17.20
C PHE A 640 -24.07 6.49 17.18
N THR A 641 -23.50 5.46 17.81
CA THR A 641 -24.02 4.09 17.83
C THR A 641 -23.56 3.38 19.10
N HIS A 642 -24.27 2.32 19.47
CA HIS A 642 -23.88 1.45 20.56
C HIS A 642 -22.91 0.38 20.05
N ILE A 643 -21.64 0.50 20.43
CA ILE A 643 -20.62 -0.51 20.15
C ILE A 643 -20.47 -1.41 21.38
N ARG A 644 -20.84 -2.69 21.25
CA ARG A 644 -20.76 -3.66 22.37
C ARG A 644 -19.34 -4.18 22.62
N HIS A 645 -18.50 -4.22 21.58
CA HIS A 645 -17.14 -4.72 21.69
C HIS A 645 -16.21 -3.98 20.74
N PHE A 646 -15.11 -3.45 21.27
CA PHE A 646 -14.02 -2.87 20.51
C PHE A 646 -13.04 -3.98 20.12
N SER A 647 -12.80 -4.16 18.82
CA SER A 647 -11.83 -5.13 18.30
C SER A 647 -10.45 -4.50 18.12
N HIS A 648 -9.40 -5.35 18.13
CA HIS A 648 -8.03 -4.95 17.78
C HIS A 648 -7.98 -4.29 16.39
N ASP A 649 -8.73 -4.82 15.41
CA ASP A 649 -8.83 -4.23 14.06
C ASP A 649 -9.38 -2.79 14.07
N MET A 650 -10.24 -2.44 15.03
CA MET A 650 -10.75 -1.08 15.14
C MET A 650 -9.73 -0.15 15.78
N ALA A 651 -9.10 -0.56 16.87
CA ALA A 651 -8.04 0.22 17.51
C ALA A 651 -6.84 0.42 16.57
N ALA A 652 -6.45 -0.62 15.83
CA ALA A 652 -5.40 -0.54 14.80
C ALA A 652 -5.73 0.49 13.71
N ARG A 653 -6.99 0.57 13.25
CA ARG A 653 -7.38 1.60 12.26
C ARG A 653 -7.24 3.02 12.80
N MET A 654 -7.46 3.23 14.10
CA MET A 654 -7.35 4.55 14.74
C MET A 654 -5.90 4.96 15.03
N THR A 655 -4.98 4.00 15.19
CA THR A 655 -3.57 4.29 15.48
C THR A 655 -2.67 4.31 14.25
N GLN A 656 -3.11 3.74 13.13
CA GLN A 656 -2.31 3.54 11.93
C GLN A 656 -2.65 4.50 10.80
N ILE A 657 -2.59 5.78 11.12
CA ILE A 657 -2.96 6.86 10.22
C ILE A 657 -1.88 7.15 9.17
N ASP A 658 -2.28 7.82 8.09
CA ASP A 658 -1.34 8.42 7.14
C ASP A 658 -1.17 9.90 7.47
N TYR A 659 0.00 10.29 7.99
CA TYR A 659 0.28 11.67 8.39
C TYR A 659 0.18 12.69 7.24
N ASP A 660 0.17 12.29 5.96
CA ASP A 660 -0.05 13.24 4.85
C ASP A 660 -1.53 13.68 4.72
N ARG A 661 -2.48 12.92 5.30
CA ARG A 661 -3.94 13.11 5.17
C ARG A 661 -4.66 13.22 6.51
N GLU A 662 -4.14 12.55 7.51
CA GLU A 662 -4.75 12.38 8.81
C GLU A 662 -3.78 12.86 9.87
N MET A 663 -4.31 13.41 10.96
CA MET A 663 -3.56 13.64 12.18
C MET A 663 -4.33 13.08 13.35
N ALA A 664 -3.66 12.29 14.16
CA ALA A 664 -4.22 11.75 15.39
C ALA A 664 -3.19 11.98 16.49
N LEU A 665 -3.66 12.58 17.58
CA LEU A 665 -2.88 12.91 18.76
C LEU A 665 -3.41 12.10 19.93
N VAL A 666 -2.52 11.39 20.60
CA VAL A 666 -2.81 10.74 21.87
C VAL A 666 -2.34 11.62 23.01
N VAL A 667 -3.09 11.59 24.10
CA VAL A 667 -2.67 12.18 25.37
C VAL A 667 -2.53 11.06 26.40
N ALA A 668 -1.35 10.97 27.00
CA ALA A 668 -1.03 9.94 28.00
C ALA A 668 -0.46 10.61 29.25
N ARG A 669 -0.62 10.00 30.42
CA ARG A 669 0.00 10.54 31.66
C ARG A 669 1.52 10.44 31.56
N ALA A 670 2.24 11.50 31.91
CA ALA A 670 3.71 11.49 31.83
C ALA A 670 4.35 10.43 32.74
N SER A 671 3.72 10.14 33.88
CA SER A 671 4.14 9.08 34.81
C SER A 671 3.87 7.66 34.30
N ARG A 672 2.95 7.49 33.34
CA ARG A 672 2.56 6.21 32.74
C ARG A 672 2.26 6.42 31.26
N PRO A 673 3.30 6.51 30.40
CA PRO A 673 3.14 6.84 28.98
C PRO A 673 2.34 5.82 28.18
N ASP A 674 2.19 4.60 28.69
CA ASP A 674 1.40 3.50 28.12
C ASP A 674 -0.09 3.57 28.52
N GLU A 675 -0.47 4.52 29.38
CA GLU A 675 -1.86 4.77 29.79
C GLU A 675 -2.40 5.97 29.00
N VAL A 676 -3.08 5.69 27.89
CA VAL A 676 -3.69 6.72 27.03
C VAL A 676 -4.96 7.24 27.72
N ALA A 677 -4.97 8.52 28.08
CA ALA A 677 -6.11 9.20 28.70
C ALA A 677 -7.12 9.76 27.68
N GLY A 678 -6.72 9.90 26.43
CA GLY A 678 -7.58 10.39 25.36
C GLY A 678 -6.91 10.39 23.99
N ILE A 679 -7.73 10.56 22.96
CA ILE A 679 -7.30 10.65 21.57
C ILE A 679 -8.11 11.73 20.84
N GLY A 680 -7.42 12.55 20.07
CA GLY A 680 -8.03 13.48 19.11
C GLY A 680 -7.59 13.10 17.71
N THR A 681 -8.52 13.08 16.76
CA THR A 681 -8.25 12.79 15.35
C THR A 681 -8.80 13.90 14.47
N ILE A 682 -8.13 14.14 13.35
CA ILE A 682 -8.59 14.98 12.26
C ILE A 682 -8.24 14.29 10.94
N VAL A 683 -9.24 14.08 10.10
CA VAL A 683 -9.14 13.37 8.83
C VAL A 683 -9.49 14.35 7.74
N ALA A 684 -8.51 14.69 6.90
CA ALA A 684 -8.74 15.57 5.78
C ALA A 684 -9.31 14.80 4.59
N ASP A 685 -10.21 15.43 3.86
CA ASP A 685 -10.51 15.00 2.51
C ASP A 685 -9.22 15.00 1.66
N PRO A 686 -9.11 14.17 0.60
CA PRO A 686 -7.94 14.14 -0.26
C PRO A 686 -7.56 15.49 -0.89
N ASP A 687 -8.50 16.45 -0.89
CA ASP A 687 -8.33 17.82 -1.39
C ASP A 687 -7.80 18.81 -0.35
N LYS A 688 -7.77 18.42 0.93
CA LYS A 688 -7.41 19.24 2.08
C LYS A 688 -8.25 20.53 2.21
N VAL A 689 -9.47 20.57 1.67
CA VAL A 689 -10.36 21.73 1.85
C VAL A 689 -11.12 21.60 3.16
N ILE A 690 -11.71 20.43 3.39
CA ILE A 690 -12.47 20.12 4.61
C ILE A 690 -11.75 19.01 5.35
N ALA A 691 -11.74 19.09 6.67
CA ALA A 691 -11.37 17.97 7.52
C ALA A 691 -12.41 17.72 8.60
N GLU A 692 -12.66 16.45 8.88
CA GLU A 692 -13.51 16.02 9.97
C GLU A 692 -12.68 15.76 11.21
N TYR A 693 -13.08 16.35 12.33
CA TYR A 693 -12.40 16.14 13.60
C TYR A 693 -13.23 15.25 14.52
N ALA A 694 -12.53 14.63 15.46
CA ALA A 694 -13.17 13.72 16.37
C ALA A 694 -12.31 13.62 17.67
N ILE A 695 -12.85 13.94 18.85
CA ILE A 695 -12.15 13.86 20.15
C ILE A 695 -12.82 12.86 21.12
N LEU A 696 -11.99 12.16 21.89
CA LEU A 696 -12.38 11.29 23.00
C LEU A 696 -11.42 11.51 24.18
N VAL A 697 -11.95 11.70 25.38
CA VAL A 697 -11.17 11.77 26.63
C VAL A 697 -11.93 10.93 27.66
N HIS A 698 -11.23 10.02 28.35
CA HIS A 698 -11.83 9.13 29.33
C HIS A 698 -12.37 9.89 30.54
N HIS A 699 -13.49 9.43 31.12
CA HIS A 699 -14.16 10.04 32.27
C HIS A 699 -13.27 10.26 33.51
N ASP A 700 -12.21 9.48 33.72
CA ASP A 700 -11.26 9.75 34.83
C ASP A 700 -10.39 11.00 34.61
N HIS A 701 -10.30 11.48 33.37
CA HIS A 701 -9.42 12.56 32.96
C HIS A 701 -10.17 13.79 32.42
N ILE A 702 -11.51 13.78 32.43
CA ILE A 702 -12.31 14.95 32.03
C ILE A 702 -12.16 16.11 33.03
N ARG A 703 -12.54 17.31 32.60
CA ARG A 703 -12.43 18.58 33.36
C ARG A 703 -11.00 18.98 33.74
N GLN A 704 -9.99 18.37 33.13
CA GLN A 704 -8.58 18.75 33.27
C GLN A 704 -8.05 19.61 32.11
N GLY A 705 -8.93 20.02 31.18
CA GLY A 705 -8.57 20.82 30.00
C GLY A 705 -8.08 20.01 28.79
N LEU A 706 -7.91 18.69 28.93
CA LEU A 706 -7.36 17.81 27.89
C LEU A 706 -8.11 17.86 26.55
N GLY A 707 -9.46 17.82 26.58
CA GLY A 707 -10.26 17.87 25.36
C GLY A 707 -10.11 19.19 24.59
N ARG A 708 -10.00 20.31 25.33
CA ARG A 708 -9.74 21.62 24.73
C ARG A 708 -8.35 21.69 24.12
N HIS A 709 -7.35 21.26 24.88
CA HIS A 709 -5.96 21.28 24.44
C HIS A 709 -5.74 20.39 23.21
N LEU A 710 -6.34 19.18 23.19
CA LEU A 710 -6.33 18.31 22.00
C LEU A 710 -6.95 19.00 20.79
N MET A 711 -8.10 19.69 20.94
CA MET A 711 -8.72 20.42 19.84
C MET A 711 -7.81 21.53 19.31
N GLU A 712 -7.22 22.34 20.21
CA GLU A 712 -6.29 23.40 19.83
C GLU A 712 -5.08 22.85 19.05
N CYS A 713 -4.53 21.72 19.48
CA CYS A 713 -3.45 21.03 18.76
C CYS A 713 -3.89 20.51 17.38
N LEU A 714 -5.09 19.91 17.27
CA LEU A 714 -5.63 19.44 15.99
C LEU A 714 -5.88 20.60 15.01
N LEU A 715 -6.41 21.73 15.48
CA LEU A 715 -6.57 22.93 14.66
C LEU A 715 -5.22 23.52 14.23
N GLY A 716 -4.20 23.46 15.09
CA GLY A 716 -2.81 23.80 14.74
C GLY A 716 -2.27 22.90 13.63
N ALA A 717 -2.46 21.59 13.75
CA ALA A 717 -2.08 20.63 12.71
C ALA A 717 -2.84 20.87 11.40
N ALA A 718 -4.12 21.19 11.48
CA ALA A 718 -4.94 21.47 10.31
C ALA A 718 -4.43 22.68 9.52
N ARG A 719 -4.08 23.76 10.22
CA ARG A 719 -3.45 24.95 9.61
C ARG A 719 -2.11 24.60 8.96
N ALA A 720 -1.26 23.83 9.65
CA ALA A 720 0.04 23.39 9.10
C ALA A 720 -0.11 22.52 7.84
N TYR A 721 -1.24 21.82 7.71
CA TYR A 721 -1.57 21.02 6.54
C TYR A 721 -2.28 21.80 5.42
N GLY A 722 -2.54 23.09 5.64
CA GLY A 722 -3.23 23.95 4.68
C GLY A 722 -4.73 23.65 4.57
N ILE A 723 -5.33 23.08 5.62
CA ILE A 723 -6.77 22.80 5.65
C ILE A 723 -7.54 24.09 5.81
N GLN A 724 -8.55 24.30 4.96
CA GLN A 724 -9.32 25.54 4.92
C GLN A 724 -10.47 25.56 5.92
N ARG A 725 -11.12 24.42 6.17
CA ARG A 725 -12.26 24.32 7.07
C ARG A 725 -12.24 23.03 7.86
N VAL A 726 -12.70 23.10 9.11
CA VAL A 726 -12.84 21.93 9.98
C VAL A 726 -14.31 21.79 10.36
N ARG A 727 -14.88 20.63 10.06
CA ARG A 727 -16.29 20.29 10.30
C ARG A 727 -16.37 19.12 11.29
N GLY A 728 -17.44 19.05 12.06
CA GLY A 728 -17.81 17.86 12.82
C GLY A 728 -19.31 17.78 13.03
N GLU A 729 -19.78 16.57 13.33
CA GLU A 729 -21.15 16.33 13.77
C GLU A 729 -21.13 16.02 15.26
N VAL A 730 -22.09 16.58 15.99
CA VAL A 730 -22.19 16.49 17.45
C VAL A 730 -23.65 16.28 17.81
N LEU A 731 -23.96 15.24 18.60
CA LEU A 731 -25.31 15.04 19.10
C LEU A 731 -25.80 16.26 19.89
N SER A 732 -27.05 16.67 19.67
CA SER A 732 -27.69 17.82 20.31
C SER A 732 -27.64 17.75 21.85
N GLU A 733 -27.56 16.54 22.41
CA GLU A 733 -27.49 16.24 23.84
C GLU A 733 -26.07 16.43 24.43
N ASN A 734 -25.02 16.47 23.59
CA ASN A 734 -23.63 16.59 24.03
C ASN A 734 -23.27 18.04 24.41
N ALA A 735 -23.87 18.54 25.49
CA ALA A 735 -23.68 19.90 25.96
C ALA A 735 -22.21 20.25 26.22
N ALA A 736 -21.41 19.29 26.71
CA ALA A 736 -19.98 19.46 26.96
C ALA A 736 -19.21 19.79 25.66
N MET A 737 -19.42 18.99 24.60
CA MET A 737 -18.78 19.22 23.31
C MET A 737 -19.27 20.51 22.64
N LEU A 738 -20.59 20.76 22.66
CA LEU A 738 -21.18 21.97 22.09
C LEU A 738 -20.67 23.25 22.76
N ASN A 739 -20.41 23.22 24.07
CA ASN A 739 -19.80 24.34 24.77
C ASN A 739 -18.32 24.49 24.42
N LEU A 740 -17.58 23.37 24.29
CA LEU A 740 -16.18 23.40 23.88
C LEU A 740 -15.98 24.05 22.51
N VAL A 741 -16.75 23.62 21.50
CA VAL A 741 -16.61 24.12 20.13
C VAL A 741 -17.02 25.59 20.01
N ARG A 742 -18.07 26.03 20.72
CA ARG A 742 -18.46 27.45 20.78
C ARG A 742 -17.34 28.32 21.35
N ASN A 743 -16.70 27.87 22.43
CA ASN A 743 -15.60 28.60 23.05
C ASN A 743 -14.36 28.68 22.15
N LEU A 744 -14.21 27.75 21.20
CA LEU A 744 -13.14 27.74 20.21
C LEU A 744 -13.50 28.45 18.89
N GLY A 745 -14.67 29.09 18.83
CA GLY A 745 -15.10 29.90 17.68
C GLY A 745 -15.79 29.12 16.56
N PHE A 746 -16.21 27.87 16.79
CA PHE A 746 -17.00 27.14 15.80
C PHE A 746 -18.41 27.72 15.70
N SER A 747 -18.90 27.81 14.47
CA SER A 747 -20.33 27.99 14.20
C SER A 747 -21.06 26.67 14.45
N VAL A 748 -22.27 26.73 15.04
CA VAL A 748 -23.09 25.55 15.35
C VAL A 748 -24.45 25.71 14.66
N ARG A 749 -24.84 24.74 13.84
CA ARG A 749 -26.10 24.75 13.08
C ARG A 749 -26.88 23.45 13.31
N ALA A 750 -28.20 23.55 13.25
CA ALA A 750 -29.08 22.38 13.22
C ALA A 750 -28.97 21.65 11.87
N VAL A 751 -29.08 20.33 11.87
CA VAL A 751 -29.29 19.54 10.65
C VAL A 751 -30.79 19.48 10.40
N GLU A 752 -31.25 19.86 9.21
CA GLU A 752 -32.69 19.89 8.88
C GLU A 752 -33.30 18.48 8.90
N ASP A 753 -32.56 17.48 8.43
CA ASP A 753 -33.01 16.09 8.32
C ASP A 753 -32.75 15.23 9.58
N ASP A 754 -32.00 15.74 10.56
CA ASP A 754 -31.71 15.06 11.83
C ASP A 754 -31.70 16.04 13.02
N PRO A 755 -32.85 16.23 13.70
CA PRO A 755 -32.96 17.12 14.86
C PRO A 755 -32.05 16.71 16.03
N GLY A 756 -31.66 15.43 16.09
CA GLY A 756 -30.78 14.86 17.10
C GLY A 756 -29.31 15.26 16.93
N CYS A 757 -28.94 15.85 15.79
CA CYS A 757 -27.57 16.19 15.46
C CYS A 757 -27.37 17.71 15.20
N ARG A 758 -26.16 18.19 15.49
CA ARG A 758 -25.68 19.54 15.18
C ARG A 758 -24.43 19.43 14.34
N VAL A 759 -24.37 20.20 13.26
CA VAL A 759 -23.14 20.39 12.49
C VAL A 759 -22.39 21.57 13.07
N VAL A 760 -21.10 21.39 13.32
CA VAL A 760 -20.20 22.44 13.81
C VAL A 760 -19.07 22.67 12.83
N GLU A 761 -18.79 23.92 12.49
CA GLU A 761 -17.80 24.27 11.47
C GLU A 761 -17.00 25.51 11.87
N ILE A 762 -15.68 25.49 11.61
CA ILE A 762 -14.78 26.63 11.70
C ILE A 762 -13.97 26.78 10.41
N ALA A 763 -13.83 28.02 9.93
CA ALA A 763 -12.90 28.35 8.86
C ALA A 763 -11.50 28.60 9.46
N LEU A 764 -10.47 28.07 8.82
CA LEU A 764 -9.08 28.27 9.19
C LEU A 764 -8.45 29.25 8.21
N GLU A 765 -7.89 30.33 8.74
CA GLU A 765 -7.02 31.20 7.95
C GLU A 765 -5.71 30.45 7.65
N PRO A 766 -5.21 30.51 6.40
CA PRO A 766 -3.91 29.95 6.06
C PRO A 766 -2.80 30.64 6.90
N PRO A 767 -1.73 29.92 7.26
CA PRO A 767 -0.60 30.55 7.92
C PRO A 767 -0.03 31.68 7.03
N PRO A 768 0.43 32.81 7.60
CA PRO A 768 1.11 33.84 6.84
C PRO A 768 2.38 33.25 6.18
N GLU A 769 2.60 33.59 4.91
CA GLU A 769 3.70 33.07 4.06
C GLU A 769 5.11 33.31 4.62
#